data_AF-H1LUI1-F1
#
_entry.id   AF-H1LUI1-F1
#
_cell.length_a   1.000
_cell.length_b   1.000
_cell.length_c   1.000
_cell.angle_alpha   90.00
_cell.angle_beta   90.00
_cell.angle_gamma   90.00
#
_symmetry.space_group_name_H-M   'P 1'
#
loop_
_entity.id
_entity.type
_entity.pdbx_description
1 polymer ?
#
loop_
_entity_poly.entity_id
_entity_poly.type
_entity_poly.pdbx_seq_one_letter_code
_entity_poly.pdbx_strand_id
1 'polypeptide(L)'
;MHEFIELESTALQVVSITDSAYYAKLFSYFPKLIRDKENFYLELVDNLWKENDLSCYVAALRGVFSGSIMQYYLKNKNIYDDANEHSGLFLIDMELNPFTKFEEIGEDIKTLDKIQEVFQDNENIKYLINLRNNTKKIELEETDIFYLSKALYKRLKFKEMFNITSDIYSYSVIAYWLIKIDPLFNLSDNISLELLWNTCSKYSIDTLTSLMYTCFLGNRTVYIEYVNNNIESILKYLRDTTGSLKIYIDKGKNEVYVNYILLPSEIGNGNEESVSRLNYVCKMLPIFSTYCADAIKPNIDILSVYDIIDDAHKAIPLRNLVISFHQEFASLWSKTILSNYECDSVYDWLEYWFSIRSDIANIYRNIIIYFQRILQKKIIIANDVEIQNININFVFPMEEINKKISMEYRYPFEDRPFDEKANLPEGFGKIKSEFFQSIVNFNNQFLGLLSKDKDKSRLALINLHNAILKIEIMQEYFGCMHFEHKILVKENQELCINEKNIYQELIDICMYYMEHAPNEYFNKFQVKQWNQKRRQDKLILAENALNDLRHKYHAIFPYKDYYEDVLSYYPIMIKNFNIFDINECLNMLKLCIPFTELEYTYLIVIFYDNNNIVKSNGFKIPKTYLKTLRESIESGEDKFAETRFSNPLQVEIKTNIISCFEDKYSIEKNTIDNSKLKRISELLWAISKSRQILVGEEDKEYLFKLEYEYKRNVEDILRTIKGSITNDKYLFIENLCKEVFEGAIFLDSEISKFYEYLISSADIKLV
;
A
#
# COMPACT_ATOMS: atom_id res chain seq x y z
N MET A 1 7.80 -27.78 -42.61
CA MET A 1 6.35 -27.48 -42.62
C MET A 1 6.07 -26.10 -43.20
N HIS A 2 6.64 -25.03 -42.66
CA HIS A 2 6.45 -23.66 -43.20
C HIS A 2 7.19 -23.35 -44.51
N GLU A 3 7.94 -24.30 -45.06
CA GLU A 3 8.40 -24.27 -46.46
C GLU A 3 7.27 -24.56 -47.47
N PHE A 4 6.15 -25.14 -47.01
CA PHE A 4 5.05 -25.61 -47.87
C PHE A 4 3.65 -25.10 -47.45
N ILE A 5 3.49 -24.58 -46.23
CA ILE A 5 2.25 -24.00 -45.71
C ILE A 5 2.59 -22.64 -45.09
N GLU A 6 1.90 -21.58 -45.52
CA GLU A 6 2.10 -20.24 -44.97
C GLU A 6 1.83 -20.23 -43.46
N LEU A 7 2.69 -19.51 -42.73
CA LEU A 7 2.65 -19.44 -41.27
C LEU A 7 1.31 -18.84 -40.80
N GLU A 8 0.82 -17.83 -41.51
CA GLU A 8 -0.46 -17.16 -41.35
C GLU A 8 -1.64 -18.16 -41.45
N SER A 9 -1.64 -19.03 -42.47
CA SER A 9 -2.67 -20.06 -42.63
C SER A 9 -2.66 -21.06 -41.46
N THR A 10 -1.47 -21.44 -41.00
CA THR A 10 -1.32 -22.31 -39.83
C THR A 10 -1.83 -21.62 -38.56
N ALA A 11 -1.51 -20.34 -38.37
CA ALA A 11 -1.98 -19.57 -37.23
C ALA A 11 -3.51 -19.50 -37.17
N LEU A 12 -4.19 -19.25 -38.29
CA LEU A 12 -5.66 -19.26 -38.36
C LEU A 12 -6.25 -20.64 -38.03
N GLN A 13 -5.62 -21.73 -38.46
CA GLN A 13 -6.04 -23.08 -38.09
C GLN A 13 -5.84 -23.37 -36.60
N VAL A 14 -4.77 -22.87 -35.99
CA VAL A 14 -4.56 -23.01 -34.54
C VAL A 14 -5.66 -22.26 -33.78
N VAL A 15 -6.06 -21.07 -34.22
CA VAL A 15 -7.16 -20.31 -33.60
C VAL A 15 -8.45 -21.13 -33.56
N SER A 16 -8.79 -21.83 -34.65
CA SER A 16 -10.05 -22.58 -34.74
C SER A 16 -10.13 -23.80 -33.81
N ILE A 17 -8.99 -24.33 -33.37
CA ILE A 17 -8.92 -25.48 -32.44
C ILE A 17 -8.57 -25.06 -31.00
N THR A 18 -8.22 -23.79 -30.76
CA THR A 18 -7.82 -23.31 -29.44
C THR A 18 -9.05 -22.99 -28.59
N ASP A 19 -9.00 -23.37 -27.31
CA ASP A 19 -10.01 -22.98 -26.33
C ASP A 19 -9.93 -21.48 -26.05
N SER A 20 -11.10 -20.84 -26.00
CA SER A 20 -11.26 -19.41 -25.69
C SER A 20 -10.49 -18.92 -24.46
N ALA A 21 -10.30 -19.78 -23.45
CA ALA A 21 -9.53 -19.45 -22.25
C ALA A 21 -8.05 -19.11 -22.55
N TYR A 22 -7.50 -19.62 -23.65
CA TYR A 22 -6.11 -19.39 -24.06
C TYR A 22 -5.96 -18.34 -25.16
N TYR A 23 -7.06 -17.73 -25.64
CA TYR A 23 -7.02 -16.79 -26.76
C TYR A 23 -6.08 -15.61 -26.53
N ALA A 24 -6.16 -14.93 -25.38
CA ALA A 24 -5.30 -13.77 -25.12
C ALA A 24 -3.80 -14.17 -25.16
N LYS A 25 -3.46 -15.32 -24.59
CA LYS A 25 -2.10 -15.87 -24.63
C LYS A 25 -1.68 -16.23 -26.06
N LEU A 26 -2.51 -16.95 -26.81
CA LEU A 26 -2.23 -17.29 -28.22
C LEU A 26 -2.00 -16.02 -29.06
N PHE A 27 -2.92 -15.07 -28.98
CA PHE A 27 -2.87 -13.82 -29.75
C PHE A 27 -1.66 -12.95 -29.40
N SER A 28 -1.12 -13.07 -28.18
CA SER A 28 0.13 -12.39 -27.80
C SER A 28 1.37 -12.83 -28.59
N TYR A 29 1.36 -14.01 -29.20
CA TYR A 29 2.45 -14.48 -30.05
C TYR A 29 2.35 -14.00 -31.49
N PHE A 30 1.18 -13.55 -31.95
CA PHE A 30 0.97 -13.22 -33.37
C PHE A 30 1.83 -12.05 -33.86
N PRO A 31 2.01 -10.95 -33.12
CA PRO A 31 2.86 -9.84 -33.58
C PRO A 31 4.33 -10.21 -33.85
N LYS A 32 4.80 -11.34 -33.32
CA LYS A 32 6.14 -11.88 -33.62
C LYS A 32 6.17 -12.71 -34.90
N LEU A 33 5.05 -13.29 -35.30
CA LEU A 33 4.95 -14.32 -36.33
C LEU A 33 4.40 -13.76 -37.65
N ILE A 34 3.39 -12.90 -37.58
CA ILE A 34 2.63 -12.45 -38.75
C ILE A 34 3.40 -11.39 -39.54
N ARG A 35 3.50 -11.59 -40.87
CA ARG A 35 4.14 -10.64 -41.78
C ARG A 35 3.12 -9.83 -42.56
N ASP A 36 2.12 -10.50 -43.13
CA ASP A 36 1.02 -9.86 -43.84
C ASP A 36 -0.11 -9.46 -42.87
N LYS A 37 0.12 -8.36 -42.15
CA LYS A 37 -0.79 -7.90 -41.08
C LYS A 37 -2.19 -7.55 -41.60
N GLU A 38 -2.31 -6.81 -42.71
CA GLU A 38 -3.61 -6.33 -43.18
C GLU A 38 -4.52 -7.50 -43.57
N ASN A 39 -4.04 -8.46 -44.36
CA ASN A 39 -4.87 -9.59 -44.79
C ASN A 39 -5.12 -10.56 -43.64
N PHE A 40 -4.10 -10.88 -42.84
CA PHE A 40 -4.24 -11.82 -41.73
C PHE A 40 -5.29 -11.38 -40.71
N TYR A 41 -5.27 -10.12 -40.27
CA TYR A 41 -6.23 -9.65 -39.27
C TYR A 41 -7.65 -9.48 -39.82
N LEU A 42 -7.82 -9.22 -41.13
CA LEU A 42 -9.13 -9.28 -41.78
C LEU A 42 -9.71 -10.70 -41.74
N GLU A 43 -8.93 -11.69 -42.15
CA GLU A 43 -9.35 -13.10 -42.11
C GLU A 43 -9.59 -13.60 -40.68
N LEU A 44 -8.75 -13.18 -39.72
CA LEU A 44 -8.92 -13.52 -38.32
C LEU A 44 -10.28 -13.01 -37.78
N VAL A 45 -10.63 -11.77 -38.09
CA VAL A 45 -11.91 -11.18 -37.66
C VAL A 45 -13.08 -11.97 -38.25
N ASP A 46 -13.02 -12.32 -39.54
CA ASP A 46 -14.08 -13.08 -40.19
C ASP A 46 -14.20 -14.51 -39.63
N ASN A 47 -13.07 -15.18 -39.38
CA ASN A 47 -13.04 -16.54 -38.82
C ASN A 47 -13.58 -16.63 -37.39
N LEU A 48 -13.35 -15.60 -36.58
CA LEU A 48 -13.83 -15.54 -35.20
C LEU A 48 -15.29 -15.07 -35.09
N TRP A 49 -15.91 -14.65 -36.18
CA TRP A 49 -17.19 -13.94 -36.14
C TRP A 49 -18.33 -14.80 -35.60
N LYS A 50 -18.90 -14.34 -34.47
CA LYS A 50 -20.11 -14.87 -33.86
C LYS A 50 -20.99 -13.69 -33.44
N GLU A 51 -22.18 -13.58 -34.02
CA GLU A 51 -23.06 -12.41 -33.81
C GLU A 51 -23.42 -12.17 -32.34
N ASN A 52 -23.57 -13.23 -31.54
CA ASN A 52 -24.01 -13.14 -30.15
C ASN A 52 -22.89 -13.28 -29.10
N ASP A 53 -21.62 -13.31 -29.53
CA ASP A 53 -20.48 -13.47 -28.62
C ASP A 53 -19.25 -12.76 -29.19
N LEU A 54 -18.90 -11.62 -28.59
CA LEU A 54 -17.75 -10.79 -29.00
C LEU A 54 -16.57 -10.93 -28.06
N SER A 55 -16.66 -11.81 -27.06
CA SER A 55 -15.63 -11.99 -26.02
C SER A 55 -14.27 -12.40 -26.59
N CYS A 56 -14.26 -13.17 -27.69
CA CYS A 56 -13.05 -13.58 -28.39
C CYS A 56 -12.23 -12.39 -28.90
N TYR A 57 -12.88 -11.29 -29.30
CA TYR A 57 -12.22 -10.08 -29.77
C TYR A 57 -11.63 -9.25 -28.64
N VAL A 58 -12.26 -9.27 -27.45
CA VAL A 58 -11.65 -8.67 -26.26
C VAL A 58 -10.35 -9.39 -25.92
N ALA A 59 -10.34 -10.73 -25.97
CA ALA A 59 -9.13 -11.52 -25.80
C ALA A 59 -8.09 -11.23 -26.90
N ALA A 60 -8.52 -11.09 -28.17
CA ALA A 60 -7.66 -10.73 -29.29
C ALA A 60 -7.01 -9.36 -29.13
N LEU A 61 -7.79 -8.33 -28.79
CA LEU A 61 -7.29 -6.98 -28.55
C LEU A 61 -6.22 -6.98 -27.45
N ARG A 62 -6.50 -7.58 -26.30
CA ARG A 62 -5.54 -7.70 -25.19
C ARG A 62 -4.28 -8.46 -25.60
N GLY A 63 -4.43 -9.63 -26.22
CA GLY A 63 -3.33 -10.47 -26.65
C GLY A 63 -2.43 -9.77 -27.67
N VAL A 64 -2.99 -9.32 -28.80
CA VAL A 64 -2.25 -8.65 -29.88
C VAL A 64 -1.61 -7.35 -29.38
N PHE A 65 -2.25 -6.63 -28.46
CA PHE A 65 -1.65 -5.46 -27.82
C PHE A 65 -0.39 -5.82 -27.03
N SER A 66 -0.47 -6.81 -26.12
CA SER A 66 0.71 -7.31 -25.40
C SER A 66 1.80 -7.81 -26.36
N GLY A 67 1.43 -8.51 -27.44
CA GLY A 67 2.42 -8.96 -28.42
C GLY A 67 3.10 -7.79 -29.16
N SER A 68 2.36 -6.71 -29.43
CA SER A 68 2.88 -5.49 -30.05
C SER A 68 3.86 -4.76 -29.12
N ILE A 69 3.54 -4.70 -27.83
CA ILE A 69 4.43 -4.14 -26.79
C ILE A 69 5.69 -4.99 -26.66
N MET A 70 5.58 -6.32 -26.68
CA MET A 70 6.73 -7.21 -26.64
C MET A 70 7.68 -6.97 -27.84
N GLN A 71 7.14 -6.73 -29.04
CA GLN A 71 7.97 -6.34 -30.20
C GLN A 71 8.68 -5.00 -29.98
N TYR A 72 8.00 -4.03 -29.36
CA TYR A 72 8.60 -2.75 -29.01
C TYR A 72 9.70 -2.91 -27.95
N TYR A 73 9.47 -3.70 -26.91
CA TYR A 73 10.47 -4.04 -25.89
C TYR A 73 11.71 -4.67 -26.51
N LEU A 74 11.56 -5.71 -27.33
CA LEU A 74 12.70 -6.42 -27.94
C LEU A 74 13.57 -5.49 -28.79
N LYS A 75 12.98 -4.48 -29.45
CA LYS A 75 13.71 -3.47 -30.21
C LYS A 75 14.45 -2.44 -29.34
N ASN A 76 13.97 -2.22 -28.11
CA ASN A 76 14.51 -1.22 -27.17
C ASN A 76 15.04 -1.87 -25.88
N LYS A 77 15.35 -3.17 -25.90
CA LYS A 77 15.71 -3.93 -24.69
C LYS A 77 16.90 -3.30 -23.97
N ASN A 78 17.90 -2.87 -24.72
CA ASN A 78 19.08 -2.18 -24.19
C ASN A 78 18.73 -0.91 -23.40
N ILE A 79 17.71 -0.15 -23.82
CA ILE A 79 17.24 1.06 -23.11
C ILE A 79 16.61 0.68 -21.78
N TYR A 80 15.75 -0.35 -21.77
CA TYR A 80 15.11 -0.80 -20.54
C TYR A 80 16.12 -1.45 -19.57
N ASP A 81 17.08 -2.21 -20.09
CA ASP A 81 18.16 -2.80 -19.28
C ASP A 81 19.02 -1.70 -18.65
N ASP A 82 19.38 -0.67 -19.43
CA ASP A 82 20.13 0.50 -18.95
C ASP A 82 19.33 1.30 -17.90
N ALA A 83 18.03 1.48 -18.12
CA ALA A 83 17.14 2.07 -17.13
C ALA A 83 17.08 1.25 -15.84
N ASN A 84 17.02 -0.08 -15.92
CA ASN A 84 17.01 -0.97 -14.76
C ASN A 84 18.31 -0.85 -13.96
N GLU A 85 19.44 -0.85 -14.65
CA GLU A 85 20.76 -0.63 -14.05
C GLU A 85 20.87 0.72 -13.30
N HIS A 86 20.11 1.73 -13.73
CA HIS A 86 20.04 3.05 -13.11
C HIS A 86 18.82 3.23 -12.17
N SER A 87 18.19 2.13 -11.74
CA SER A 87 17.02 2.13 -10.83
C SER A 87 15.81 2.92 -11.37
N GLY A 88 15.72 3.06 -12.68
CA GLY A 88 14.73 3.87 -13.39
C GLY A 88 13.76 3.05 -14.25
N LEU A 89 13.78 1.72 -14.20
CA LEU A 89 12.96 0.86 -15.06
C LEU A 89 11.48 1.26 -15.08
N PHE A 90 10.87 1.40 -13.90
CA PHE A 90 9.45 1.76 -13.76
C PHE A 90 9.15 3.17 -14.30
N LEU A 91 10.07 4.13 -14.10
CA LEU A 91 9.91 5.50 -14.59
C LEU A 91 9.99 5.56 -16.11
N ILE A 92 10.94 4.84 -16.70
CA ILE A 92 11.10 4.75 -18.16
C ILE A 92 9.93 4.00 -18.79
N ASP A 93 9.50 2.88 -18.20
CA ASP A 93 8.32 2.14 -18.65
C ASP A 93 7.06 3.03 -18.68
N MET A 94 6.81 3.77 -17.59
CA MET A 94 5.68 4.68 -17.49
C MET A 94 5.72 5.77 -18.56
N GLU A 95 6.87 6.39 -18.81
CA GLU A 95 6.94 7.55 -19.72
C GLU A 95 7.13 7.20 -21.20
N LEU A 96 7.54 5.97 -21.52
CA LEU A 96 7.53 5.45 -22.88
C LEU A 96 6.16 4.91 -23.30
N ASN A 97 5.28 4.66 -22.33
CA ASN A 97 3.92 4.21 -22.58
C ASN A 97 3.08 5.31 -23.28
N PRO A 98 2.57 5.08 -24.51
CA PRO A 98 1.82 6.09 -25.26
C PRO A 98 0.43 6.39 -24.65
N PHE A 99 -0.10 5.53 -23.78
CA PHE A 99 -1.41 5.70 -23.13
C PHE A 99 -1.35 6.52 -21.84
N THR A 100 -0.24 7.25 -21.64
CA THR A 100 -0.08 8.23 -20.56
C THR A 100 -0.34 9.67 -21.03
N LYS A 101 -0.71 9.84 -22.30
CA LYS A 101 -1.21 11.09 -22.87
C LYS A 101 -2.74 11.07 -22.96
N PHE A 102 -3.40 12.05 -22.35
CA PHE A 102 -4.85 12.12 -22.24
C PHE A 102 -5.40 13.26 -23.10
N GLU A 103 -5.52 13.01 -24.40
CA GLU A 103 -5.93 14.03 -25.38
C GLU A 103 -7.32 14.60 -25.08
N GLU A 104 -8.22 13.80 -24.53
CA GLU A 104 -9.58 14.22 -24.17
C GLU A 104 -9.66 15.37 -23.15
N ILE A 105 -8.59 15.54 -22.35
CA ILE A 105 -8.47 16.56 -21.30
C ILE A 105 -7.20 17.44 -21.46
N GLY A 106 -6.39 17.20 -22.50
CA GLY A 106 -5.18 17.97 -22.79
C GLY A 106 -4.04 17.79 -21.78
N GLU A 107 -3.93 16.62 -21.15
CA GLU A 107 -2.94 16.32 -20.10
C GLU A 107 -1.94 15.24 -20.52
N ASP A 108 -0.76 15.23 -19.88
CA ASP A 108 0.34 14.31 -20.17
C ASP A 108 1.13 13.99 -18.88
N ILE A 109 1.54 12.73 -18.70
CA ILE A 109 2.33 12.32 -17.52
C ILE A 109 3.81 12.60 -17.78
N LYS A 110 4.37 13.51 -16.98
CA LYS A 110 5.78 13.93 -17.03
C LYS A 110 6.42 13.82 -15.64
N THR A 111 6.52 12.60 -15.15
CA THR A 111 6.97 12.30 -13.78
C THR A 111 8.44 12.66 -13.57
N LEU A 112 9.33 12.25 -14.46
CA LEU A 112 10.75 12.55 -14.46
C LEU A 112 11.01 14.06 -14.53
N ASP A 113 10.29 14.80 -15.38
CA ASP A 113 10.45 16.26 -15.47
C ASP A 113 10.02 16.93 -14.14
N LYS A 114 8.90 16.48 -13.53
CA LYS A 114 8.47 16.96 -12.21
C LYS A 114 9.46 16.61 -11.09
N ILE A 115 10.06 15.42 -11.12
CA ILE A 115 11.10 15.03 -10.16
C ILE A 115 12.33 15.93 -10.34
N GLN A 116 12.73 16.23 -11.58
CA GLN A 116 13.85 17.11 -11.90
C GLN A 116 13.62 18.55 -11.44
N GLU A 117 12.38 19.06 -11.48
CA GLU A 117 12.02 20.38 -10.93
C GLU A 117 12.29 20.46 -9.42
N VAL A 118 12.02 19.38 -8.69
CA VAL A 118 12.23 19.28 -7.23
C VAL A 118 13.69 18.98 -6.88
N PHE A 119 14.35 18.11 -7.64
CA PHE A 119 15.72 17.65 -7.41
C PHE A 119 16.65 18.05 -8.56
N GLN A 120 16.86 19.36 -8.71
CA GLN A 120 17.54 19.95 -9.88
C GLN A 120 18.97 19.44 -10.13
N ASP A 121 19.68 19.03 -9.09
CA ASP A 121 21.06 18.56 -9.17
C ASP A 121 21.20 17.02 -9.22
N ASN A 122 20.10 16.28 -9.34
CA ASN A 122 20.17 14.82 -9.37
C ASN A 122 20.60 14.31 -10.76
N GLU A 123 21.88 13.96 -10.89
CA GLU A 123 22.46 13.45 -12.13
C GLU A 123 21.80 12.17 -12.65
N ASN A 124 21.30 11.29 -11.77
CA ASN A 124 20.59 10.09 -12.20
C ASN A 124 19.24 10.42 -12.86
N ILE A 125 18.52 11.43 -12.36
CA ILE A 125 17.25 11.87 -12.96
C ILE A 125 17.52 12.53 -14.33
N LYS A 126 18.55 13.38 -14.43
CA LYS A 126 18.98 13.94 -15.73
C LYS A 126 19.35 12.86 -16.73
N TYR A 127 20.03 11.82 -16.26
CA TYR A 127 20.39 10.66 -17.06
C TYR A 127 19.15 9.94 -17.61
N LEU A 128 18.19 9.60 -16.74
CA LEU A 128 16.95 8.94 -17.14
C LEU A 128 16.11 9.80 -18.10
N ILE A 129 16.06 11.13 -17.91
CA ILE A 129 15.42 12.06 -18.84
C ILE A 129 16.08 12.00 -20.23
N ASN A 130 17.40 11.98 -20.29
CA ASN A 130 18.13 11.87 -21.56
C ASN A 130 17.88 10.52 -22.22
N LEU A 131 17.89 9.43 -21.46
CA LEU A 131 17.59 8.08 -21.94
C LEU A 131 16.19 8.02 -22.56
N ARG A 132 15.18 8.53 -21.86
CA ARG A 132 13.79 8.67 -22.35
C ARG A 132 13.74 9.48 -23.65
N ASN A 133 14.34 10.67 -23.67
CA ASN A 133 14.26 11.60 -24.81
C ASN A 133 14.91 11.02 -26.09
N ASN A 134 15.94 10.19 -25.93
CA ASN A 134 16.64 9.54 -27.05
C ASN A 134 15.97 8.24 -27.51
N THR A 135 14.94 7.77 -26.80
CA THR A 135 14.26 6.52 -27.12
C THR A 135 13.11 6.77 -28.11
N LYS A 136 13.07 6.00 -29.20
CA LYS A 136 11.98 6.08 -30.17
C LYS A 136 10.68 5.61 -29.52
N LYS A 137 9.64 6.46 -29.51
CA LYS A 137 8.29 6.07 -29.05
C LYS A 137 7.67 5.04 -29.99
N ILE A 138 6.78 4.20 -29.48
CA ILE A 138 6.03 3.24 -30.29
C ILE A 138 5.11 3.98 -31.30
N GLU A 139 5.17 3.60 -32.56
CA GLU A 139 4.29 4.11 -33.62
C GLU A 139 3.13 3.12 -33.80
N LEU A 140 1.97 3.43 -33.21
CA LEU A 140 0.82 2.51 -33.16
C LEU A 140 0.37 2.08 -34.57
N GLU A 141 0.40 2.97 -35.57
CA GLU A 141 -0.01 2.68 -36.96
C GLU A 141 0.80 1.53 -37.62
N GLU A 142 2.02 1.27 -37.15
CA GLU A 142 2.88 0.19 -37.67
C GLU A 142 2.68 -1.16 -36.93
N THR A 143 1.92 -1.14 -35.84
CA THR A 143 1.74 -2.29 -34.95
C THR A 143 0.56 -3.17 -35.34
N ASP A 144 0.62 -4.43 -34.94
CA ASP A 144 -0.43 -5.41 -35.19
C ASP A 144 -1.76 -5.05 -34.54
N ILE A 145 -1.74 -4.41 -33.37
CA ILE A 145 -2.96 -3.97 -32.68
C ILE A 145 -3.73 -2.95 -33.54
N PHE A 146 -3.04 -2.11 -34.31
CA PHE A 146 -3.69 -1.18 -35.24
C PHE A 146 -4.40 -1.92 -36.38
N TYR A 147 -3.76 -2.91 -37.00
CA TYR A 147 -4.37 -3.69 -38.07
C TYR A 147 -5.57 -4.52 -37.59
N LEU A 148 -5.47 -5.15 -36.41
CA LEU A 148 -6.62 -5.82 -35.78
C LEU A 148 -7.76 -4.84 -35.51
N SER A 149 -7.45 -3.68 -34.93
CA SER A 149 -8.44 -2.64 -34.62
C SER A 149 -9.15 -2.14 -35.88
N LYS A 150 -8.39 -1.91 -36.95
CA LYS A 150 -8.91 -1.52 -38.26
C LYS A 150 -9.84 -2.59 -38.85
N ALA A 151 -9.49 -3.87 -38.75
CA ALA A 151 -10.31 -4.97 -39.22
C ALA A 151 -11.64 -5.07 -38.45
N LEU A 152 -11.58 -4.98 -37.11
CA LEU A 152 -12.77 -4.96 -36.25
C LEU A 152 -13.67 -3.77 -36.54
N TYR A 153 -13.09 -2.57 -36.66
CA TYR A 153 -13.84 -1.37 -37.01
C TYR A 153 -14.56 -1.52 -38.36
N LYS A 154 -13.87 -2.01 -39.41
CA LYS A 154 -14.49 -2.27 -40.72
C LYS A 154 -15.70 -3.21 -40.61
N ARG A 155 -15.63 -4.21 -39.72
CA ARG A 155 -16.70 -5.19 -39.49
C ARG A 155 -17.91 -4.60 -38.77
N LEU A 156 -17.69 -3.68 -37.83
CA LEU A 156 -18.73 -3.17 -36.92
C LEU A 156 -19.34 -1.83 -37.35
N LYS A 157 -18.62 -0.99 -38.11
CA LYS A 157 -18.96 0.43 -38.32
C LYS A 157 -20.30 0.76 -38.99
N PHE A 158 -20.93 -0.16 -39.73
CA PHE A 158 -22.16 0.11 -40.48
C PHE A 158 -23.43 -0.46 -39.85
N LYS A 159 -23.36 -0.89 -38.59
CA LYS A 159 -24.49 -1.52 -37.90
C LYS A 159 -24.65 -0.85 -36.55
N GLU A 160 -25.89 -0.52 -36.19
CA GLU A 160 -26.21 -0.05 -34.85
C GLU A 160 -25.93 -1.18 -33.83
N MET A 161 -25.32 -0.85 -32.68
CA MET A 161 -24.86 -1.80 -31.66
C MET A 161 -25.92 -2.85 -31.31
N PHE A 162 -27.14 -2.42 -31.02
CA PHE A 162 -28.26 -3.29 -30.61
C PHE A 162 -28.74 -4.25 -31.71
N ASN A 163 -28.39 -3.96 -32.97
CA ASN A 163 -28.66 -4.82 -34.11
C ASN A 163 -27.49 -5.77 -34.42
N ILE A 164 -26.33 -5.57 -33.78
CA ILE A 164 -25.13 -6.40 -33.98
C ILE A 164 -25.13 -7.59 -33.02
N THR A 165 -25.35 -7.33 -31.73
CA THR A 165 -25.09 -8.34 -30.69
C THR A 165 -25.93 -8.14 -29.44
N SER A 166 -26.09 -9.22 -28.68
CA SER A 166 -26.56 -9.19 -27.29
C SER A 166 -25.43 -9.06 -26.25
N ASP A 167 -24.16 -9.27 -26.67
CA ASP A 167 -22.97 -9.13 -25.82
C ASP A 167 -22.49 -7.66 -25.75
N ILE A 168 -23.29 -6.84 -25.06
CA ILE A 168 -23.04 -5.39 -24.93
C ILE A 168 -21.80 -5.11 -24.08
N TYR A 169 -21.47 -5.99 -23.14
CA TYR A 169 -20.26 -5.85 -22.33
C TYR A 169 -19.01 -5.88 -23.21
N SER A 170 -18.83 -6.94 -24.02
CA SER A 170 -17.66 -7.03 -24.91
C SER A 170 -17.66 -5.92 -25.95
N TYR A 171 -18.83 -5.53 -26.49
CA TYR A 171 -18.92 -4.39 -27.40
C TYR A 171 -18.40 -3.09 -26.75
N SER A 172 -18.76 -2.83 -25.48
CA SER A 172 -18.31 -1.64 -24.75
C SER A 172 -16.78 -1.59 -24.61
N VAL A 173 -16.15 -2.74 -24.35
CA VAL A 173 -14.68 -2.86 -24.26
C VAL A 173 -14.06 -2.64 -25.64
N ILE A 174 -14.59 -3.29 -26.69
CA ILE A 174 -14.09 -3.14 -28.07
C ILE A 174 -14.19 -1.68 -28.51
N ALA A 175 -15.34 -1.03 -28.36
CA ALA A 175 -15.53 0.35 -28.79
C ALA A 175 -14.58 1.32 -28.08
N TYR A 176 -14.37 1.14 -26.77
CA TYR A 176 -13.40 1.91 -26.01
C TYR A 176 -11.96 1.67 -26.49
N TRP A 177 -11.61 0.40 -26.75
CA TRP A 177 -10.28 0.05 -27.23
C TRP A 177 -9.99 0.64 -28.60
N LEU A 178 -10.90 0.50 -29.56
CA LEU A 178 -10.71 0.96 -30.93
C LEU A 178 -10.44 2.47 -30.99
N ILE A 179 -11.27 3.28 -30.32
CA ILE A 179 -11.11 4.74 -30.33
C ILE A 179 -9.83 5.21 -29.62
N LYS A 180 -9.30 4.41 -28.67
CA LYS A 180 -8.02 4.69 -28.01
C LYS A 180 -6.81 4.28 -28.82
N ILE A 181 -6.92 3.26 -29.67
CA ILE A 181 -5.86 2.90 -30.61
C ILE A 181 -5.76 3.94 -31.73
N ASP A 182 -6.88 4.32 -32.32
CA ASP A 182 -6.95 5.40 -33.31
C ASP A 182 -8.33 6.06 -33.28
N PRO A 183 -8.41 7.41 -33.15
CA PRO A 183 -9.68 8.13 -33.18
C PRO A 183 -10.54 7.89 -34.44
N LEU A 184 -9.95 7.48 -35.57
CA LEU A 184 -10.66 7.11 -36.80
C LEU A 184 -11.45 5.80 -36.68
N PHE A 185 -11.15 4.96 -35.69
CA PHE A 185 -11.88 3.72 -35.40
C PHE A 185 -13.05 3.95 -34.42
N ASN A 186 -13.73 5.08 -34.59
CA ASN A 186 -14.83 5.50 -33.73
C ASN A 186 -16.13 4.70 -34.01
N LEU A 187 -16.59 3.93 -33.02
CA LEU A 187 -17.88 3.23 -33.06
C LEU A 187 -19.02 3.96 -32.33
N SER A 188 -18.76 5.12 -31.72
CA SER A 188 -19.77 5.81 -30.90
C SER A 188 -21.02 6.26 -31.67
N ASP A 189 -20.89 6.51 -32.97
CA ASP A 189 -22.04 6.84 -33.85
C ASP A 189 -23.05 5.69 -33.98
N ASN A 190 -22.63 4.46 -33.65
CA ASN A 190 -23.50 3.28 -33.67
C ASN A 190 -24.17 3.01 -32.32
N ILE A 191 -23.94 3.86 -31.31
CA ILE A 191 -24.51 3.73 -29.97
C ILE A 191 -25.66 4.75 -29.83
N SER A 192 -26.90 4.27 -29.92
CA SER A 192 -28.07 5.08 -29.61
C SER A 192 -28.16 5.33 -28.10
N LEU A 193 -27.88 6.58 -27.67
CA LEU A 193 -27.96 6.98 -26.26
C LEU A 193 -29.37 6.87 -25.70
N GLU A 194 -30.40 7.15 -26.50
CA GLU A 194 -31.80 6.96 -26.11
C GLU A 194 -32.12 5.49 -25.82
N LEU A 195 -31.74 4.59 -26.74
CA LEU A 195 -32.01 3.16 -26.57
C LEU A 195 -31.18 2.56 -25.42
N LEU A 196 -29.92 2.98 -25.29
CA LEU A 196 -29.05 2.61 -24.17
C LEU A 196 -29.66 3.01 -22.83
N TRP A 197 -30.16 4.24 -22.72
CA TRP A 197 -30.76 4.72 -21.48
C TRP A 197 -32.08 4.04 -21.16
N ASN A 198 -32.95 3.87 -22.17
CA ASN A 198 -34.23 3.16 -22.01
C ASN A 198 -34.06 1.69 -21.58
N THR A 199 -32.85 1.12 -21.74
CA THR A 199 -32.53 -0.25 -21.37
C THR A 199 -31.43 -0.35 -20.31
N CYS A 200 -31.06 0.75 -19.66
CA CYS A 200 -29.92 0.84 -18.75
C CYS A 200 -29.96 -0.16 -17.58
N SER A 201 -31.15 -0.55 -17.13
CA SER A 201 -31.36 -1.52 -16.05
C SER A 201 -30.91 -2.95 -16.40
N LYS A 202 -30.62 -3.24 -17.67
CA LYS A 202 -30.14 -4.56 -18.14
C LYS A 202 -28.63 -4.71 -18.06
N TYR A 203 -27.89 -3.63 -17.82
CA TYR A 203 -26.43 -3.61 -17.90
C TYR A 203 -25.79 -3.30 -16.55
N SER A 204 -24.55 -3.74 -16.36
CA SER A 204 -23.74 -3.29 -15.23
C SER A 204 -23.41 -1.81 -15.35
N ILE A 205 -23.19 -1.15 -14.21
CA ILE A 205 -22.75 0.24 -14.17
C ILE A 205 -21.42 0.44 -14.91
N ASP A 206 -20.48 -0.52 -14.84
CA ASP A 206 -19.22 -0.46 -15.57
C ASP A 206 -19.43 -0.44 -17.09
N THR A 207 -20.36 -1.25 -17.60
CA THR A 207 -20.68 -1.30 -19.03
C THR A 207 -21.29 0.02 -19.49
N LEU A 208 -22.29 0.51 -18.74
CA LEU A 208 -23.01 1.74 -19.09
C LEU A 208 -22.09 2.96 -19.05
N THR A 209 -21.31 3.11 -17.98
CA THR A 209 -20.34 4.21 -17.85
C THR A 209 -19.28 4.16 -18.95
N SER A 210 -18.81 2.98 -19.35
CA SER A 210 -17.84 2.82 -20.45
C SER A 210 -18.41 3.18 -21.82
N LEU A 211 -19.68 2.85 -22.10
CA LEU A 211 -20.36 3.26 -23.32
C LEU A 211 -20.57 4.77 -23.36
N MET A 212 -21.03 5.36 -22.26
CA MET A 212 -21.24 6.81 -22.14
C MET A 212 -19.92 7.57 -22.28
N TYR A 213 -18.84 7.08 -21.67
CA TYR A 213 -17.50 7.63 -21.86
C TYR A 213 -17.01 7.51 -23.31
N THR A 214 -17.24 6.36 -23.96
CA THR A 214 -16.90 6.18 -25.38
C THR A 214 -17.66 7.15 -26.28
N CYS A 215 -18.94 7.41 -26.01
CA CYS A 215 -19.71 8.44 -26.70
C CYS A 215 -19.17 9.86 -26.44
N PHE A 216 -18.73 10.17 -25.22
CA PHE A 216 -18.07 11.44 -24.92
C PHE A 216 -16.76 11.62 -25.72
N LEU A 217 -16.00 10.55 -25.91
CA LEU A 217 -14.75 10.58 -26.68
C LEU A 217 -15.00 10.73 -28.19
N GLY A 218 -15.92 9.94 -28.75
CA GLY A 218 -16.09 9.84 -30.21
C GLY A 218 -17.17 10.74 -30.80
N ASN A 219 -18.20 11.10 -30.03
CA ASN A 219 -19.30 11.94 -30.48
C ASN A 219 -19.72 12.92 -29.37
N ARG A 220 -18.75 13.75 -28.96
CA ARG A 220 -18.88 14.69 -27.84
C ARG A 220 -20.12 15.58 -27.95
N THR A 221 -20.44 16.10 -29.13
CA THR A 221 -21.58 17.00 -29.33
C THR A 221 -22.90 16.30 -29.00
N VAL A 222 -23.16 15.12 -29.59
CA VAL A 222 -24.39 14.35 -29.34
C VAL A 222 -24.46 13.88 -27.88
N TYR A 223 -23.34 13.45 -27.33
CA TYR A 223 -23.25 13.07 -25.92
C TYR A 223 -23.64 14.24 -24.99
N ILE A 224 -23.06 15.44 -25.18
CA ILE A 224 -23.35 16.61 -24.34
C ILE A 224 -24.81 17.05 -24.48
N GLU A 225 -25.35 17.05 -25.69
CA GLU A 225 -26.77 17.35 -25.93
C GLU A 225 -27.69 16.37 -25.18
N TYR A 226 -27.41 15.07 -25.29
CA TYR A 226 -28.16 14.03 -24.58
C TYR A 226 -28.10 14.20 -23.06
N VAL A 227 -26.90 14.41 -22.51
CA VAL A 227 -26.70 14.59 -21.07
C VAL A 227 -27.43 15.83 -20.56
N ASN A 228 -27.35 16.95 -21.27
CA ASN A 228 -28.06 18.17 -20.88
C ASN A 228 -29.58 17.97 -20.81
N ASN A 229 -30.13 17.14 -21.70
CA ASN A 229 -31.56 16.83 -21.74
C ASN A 229 -31.99 15.81 -20.66
N ASN A 230 -31.05 15.03 -20.10
CA ASN A 230 -31.36 13.88 -19.23
C ASN A 230 -30.61 13.88 -17.89
N ILE A 231 -29.92 14.97 -17.52
CA ILE A 231 -28.98 15.02 -16.39
C ILE A 231 -29.60 14.56 -15.07
N GLU A 232 -30.84 14.98 -14.78
CA GLU A 232 -31.53 14.61 -13.53
C GLU A 232 -31.78 13.09 -13.45
N SER A 233 -32.22 12.48 -14.55
CA SER A 233 -32.39 11.03 -14.64
C SER A 233 -31.05 10.30 -14.46
N ILE A 234 -29.96 10.84 -15.00
CA ILE A 234 -28.62 10.24 -14.90
C ILE A 234 -28.10 10.30 -13.47
N LEU A 235 -28.23 11.45 -12.79
CA LEU A 235 -27.82 11.61 -11.40
C LEU A 235 -28.62 10.69 -10.47
N LYS A 236 -29.93 10.53 -10.71
CA LYS A 236 -30.77 9.60 -9.96
C LYS A 236 -30.31 8.15 -10.14
N TYR A 237 -30.07 7.73 -11.38
CA TYR A 237 -29.56 6.38 -11.66
C TYR A 237 -28.22 6.12 -10.96
N LEU A 238 -27.28 7.08 -11.04
CA LEU A 238 -25.97 6.98 -10.39
C LEU A 238 -26.11 6.89 -8.87
N ARG A 239 -26.98 7.71 -8.27
CA ARG A 239 -27.26 7.68 -6.83
C ARG A 239 -27.72 6.29 -6.40
N ASP A 240 -28.75 5.77 -7.06
CA ASP A 240 -29.39 4.52 -6.67
C ASP A 240 -28.44 3.32 -6.85
N THR A 241 -27.67 3.31 -7.94
CA THR A 241 -26.77 2.20 -8.30
C THR A 241 -25.49 2.19 -7.47
N THR A 242 -25.02 3.35 -7.01
CA THR A 242 -23.81 3.46 -6.18
C THR A 242 -24.09 3.41 -4.67
N GLY A 243 -25.35 3.18 -4.25
CA GLY A 243 -25.69 3.17 -2.83
C GLY A 243 -25.50 4.54 -2.15
N SER A 244 -25.62 5.62 -2.92
CA SER A 244 -25.44 6.99 -2.41
C SER A 244 -26.78 7.56 -1.93
N LEU A 245 -26.78 8.43 -0.93
CA LEU A 245 -28.00 9.12 -0.49
C LEU A 245 -28.34 10.33 -1.34
N LYS A 246 -27.32 11.02 -1.86
CA LYS A 246 -27.52 12.23 -2.67
C LYS A 246 -26.41 12.37 -3.70
N ILE A 247 -26.77 12.73 -4.91
CA ILE A 247 -25.83 13.23 -5.91
C ILE A 247 -26.41 14.53 -6.47
N TYR A 248 -25.64 15.62 -6.44
CA TYR A 248 -26.10 16.93 -6.92
C TYR A 248 -24.97 17.74 -7.53
N ILE A 249 -25.34 18.73 -8.38
CA ILE A 249 -24.42 19.61 -9.07
C ILE A 249 -24.39 20.97 -8.37
N ASP A 250 -23.19 21.46 -8.06
CA ASP A 250 -22.98 22.88 -7.75
C ASP A 250 -22.72 23.64 -9.07
N LYS A 251 -23.78 24.25 -9.60
CA LYS A 251 -23.73 25.00 -10.86
C LYS A 251 -22.81 26.24 -10.77
N GLY A 252 -22.53 26.76 -9.57
CA GLY A 252 -21.65 27.91 -9.39
C GLY A 252 -20.17 27.56 -9.52
N LYS A 253 -19.79 26.32 -9.24
CA LYS A 253 -18.40 25.86 -9.22
C LYS A 253 -18.04 24.82 -10.30
N ASN A 254 -19.03 24.37 -11.09
CA ASN A 254 -18.86 23.26 -12.04
C ASN A 254 -18.38 21.96 -11.36
N GLU A 255 -19.01 21.64 -10.22
CA GLU A 255 -18.66 20.48 -9.38
C GLU A 255 -19.87 19.56 -9.20
N VAL A 256 -19.60 18.28 -9.00
CA VAL A 256 -20.61 17.29 -8.61
C VAL A 256 -20.27 16.69 -7.26
N TYR A 257 -21.27 16.58 -6.40
CA TYR A 257 -21.14 16.09 -5.02
C TYR A 257 -21.87 14.77 -4.85
N VAL A 258 -21.24 13.82 -4.19
CA VAL A 258 -21.77 12.51 -3.83
C VAL A 258 -21.77 12.37 -2.31
N ASN A 259 -22.94 12.20 -1.71
CA ASN A 259 -23.09 11.90 -0.29
C ASN A 259 -23.55 10.47 -0.10
N TYR A 260 -22.89 9.73 0.77
CA TYR A 260 -23.20 8.34 1.07
C TYR A 260 -23.01 8.05 2.57
N ILE A 261 -23.61 6.97 3.07
CA ILE A 261 -23.41 6.55 4.46
C ILE A 261 -22.09 5.79 4.56
N LEU A 262 -21.23 6.18 5.50
CA LEU A 262 -20.08 5.37 5.90
C LEU A 262 -20.26 4.93 7.36
N LEU A 263 -20.35 3.62 7.56
CA LEU A 263 -20.55 3.06 8.89
C LEU A 263 -19.23 3.06 9.67
N PRO A 264 -19.25 3.27 11.00
CA PRO A 264 -18.02 3.27 11.82
C PRO A 264 -17.19 2.00 11.68
N SER A 265 -17.81 0.83 11.52
CA SER A 265 -17.09 -0.42 11.26
C SER A 265 -16.36 -0.47 9.91
N GLU A 266 -16.67 0.45 8.99
CA GLU A 266 -16.15 0.54 7.63
C GLU A 266 -15.25 1.77 7.41
N ILE A 267 -14.91 2.52 8.48
CA ILE A 267 -14.11 3.75 8.39
C ILE A 267 -12.79 3.56 7.63
N GLY A 268 -12.16 2.39 7.75
CA GLY A 268 -10.92 2.07 7.02
C GLY A 268 -11.07 2.03 5.50
N ASN A 269 -12.30 1.94 4.99
CA ASN A 269 -12.60 1.86 3.56
C ASN A 269 -13.11 3.19 2.99
N GLY A 270 -13.15 4.27 3.79
CA GLY A 270 -13.70 5.57 3.38
C GLY A 270 -13.06 6.13 2.11
N ASN A 271 -11.74 6.00 1.98
CA ASN A 271 -11.02 6.37 0.76
C ASN A 271 -11.50 5.59 -0.48
N GLU A 272 -11.57 4.25 -0.40
CA GLU A 272 -11.92 3.39 -1.53
C GLU A 272 -13.37 3.59 -1.97
N GLU A 273 -14.30 3.63 -1.01
CA GLU A 273 -15.72 3.87 -1.24
C GLU A 273 -15.97 5.21 -1.95
N SER A 274 -15.23 6.25 -1.54
CA SER A 274 -15.31 7.58 -2.15
C SER A 274 -14.78 7.57 -3.58
N VAL A 275 -13.57 7.06 -3.79
CA VAL A 275 -12.92 7.05 -5.11
C VAL A 275 -13.73 6.21 -6.11
N SER A 276 -14.25 5.05 -5.70
CA SER A 276 -15.09 4.19 -6.54
C SER A 276 -16.32 4.93 -7.08
N ARG A 277 -17.05 5.63 -6.20
CA ARG A 277 -18.23 6.42 -6.59
C ARG A 277 -17.87 7.55 -7.53
N LEU A 278 -16.80 8.29 -7.24
CA LEU A 278 -16.35 9.38 -8.10
C LEU A 278 -15.89 8.88 -9.46
N ASN A 279 -15.27 7.71 -9.56
CA ASN A 279 -14.93 7.08 -10.83
C ASN A 279 -16.19 6.78 -11.66
N TYR A 280 -17.24 6.20 -11.07
CA TYR A 280 -18.49 5.94 -11.78
C TYR A 280 -19.17 7.22 -12.27
N VAL A 281 -19.27 8.22 -11.39
CA VAL A 281 -19.87 9.52 -11.73
C VAL A 281 -19.07 10.22 -12.82
N CYS A 282 -17.74 10.25 -12.71
CA CYS A 282 -16.86 10.87 -13.70
C CYS A 282 -16.87 10.14 -15.04
N LYS A 283 -16.87 8.80 -15.05
CA LYS A 283 -16.89 8.03 -16.29
C LYS A 283 -18.23 8.18 -17.02
N MET A 284 -19.33 8.28 -16.27
CA MET A 284 -20.67 8.61 -16.82
C MET A 284 -20.77 10.04 -17.33
N LEU A 285 -20.19 11.00 -16.60
CA LEU A 285 -20.35 12.44 -16.75
C LEU A 285 -18.99 13.17 -16.67
N PRO A 286 -18.06 13.01 -17.64
CA PRO A 286 -16.73 13.62 -17.64
C PRO A 286 -16.77 15.12 -18.04
N ILE A 287 -17.68 15.88 -17.44
CA ILE A 287 -18.01 17.27 -17.80
C ILE A 287 -17.77 18.27 -16.68
N PHE A 288 -17.49 17.80 -15.46
CA PHE A 288 -17.23 18.63 -14.29
C PHE A 288 -15.73 18.83 -14.08
N SER A 289 -15.33 19.96 -13.48
CA SER A 289 -13.92 20.21 -13.17
C SER A 289 -13.45 19.43 -11.94
N THR A 290 -14.35 19.24 -10.96
CA THR A 290 -14.06 18.56 -9.68
C THR A 290 -15.21 17.63 -9.31
N TYR A 291 -14.85 16.47 -8.77
CA TYR A 291 -15.76 15.45 -8.27
C TYR A 291 -15.55 15.31 -6.76
N CYS A 292 -16.60 15.55 -6.00
CA CYS A 292 -16.56 15.62 -4.55
C CYS A 292 -17.34 14.45 -3.93
N ALA A 293 -16.76 13.79 -2.93
CA ALA A 293 -17.43 12.78 -2.12
C ALA A 293 -17.34 13.17 -0.65
N ASP A 294 -18.47 13.02 0.06
CA ASP A 294 -18.58 13.26 1.49
C ASP A 294 -19.33 12.10 2.14
N ALA A 295 -18.70 11.47 3.12
CA ALA A 295 -19.33 10.44 3.92
C ALA A 295 -20.19 11.05 5.04
N ILE A 296 -21.39 10.51 5.21
CA ILE A 296 -22.29 10.80 6.32
C ILE A 296 -22.07 9.71 7.37
N LYS A 297 -21.56 10.12 8.53
CA LYS A 297 -21.16 9.24 9.63
C LYS A 297 -21.95 9.58 10.89
N PRO A 298 -22.20 8.61 11.79
CA PRO A 298 -22.75 8.92 13.10
C PRO A 298 -21.72 9.71 13.92
N ASN A 299 -22.18 10.73 14.63
CA ASN A 299 -21.37 11.37 15.66
C ASN A 299 -21.48 10.56 16.96
N ILE A 300 -20.36 9.98 17.43
CA ILE A 300 -20.33 9.11 18.61
C ILE A 300 -19.51 9.78 19.71
N ASP A 301 -20.18 10.26 20.76
CA ASP A 301 -19.58 11.10 21.81
C ASP A 301 -18.36 10.44 22.48
N ILE A 302 -18.40 9.13 22.74
CA ILE A 302 -17.28 8.44 23.41
C ILE A 302 -16.04 8.29 22.51
N LEU A 303 -16.22 8.42 21.19
CA LEU A 303 -15.14 8.33 20.21
C LEU A 303 -14.58 9.70 19.83
N SER A 304 -15.19 10.81 20.29
CA SER A 304 -14.75 12.16 19.95
C SER A 304 -13.38 12.54 20.50
N VAL A 305 -12.83 11.74 21.43
CA VAL A 305 -11.48 11.92 22.01
C VAL A 305 -10.40 11.35 21.08
N TYR A 306 -10.78 10.50 20.11
CA TYR A 306 -9.85 9.92 19.15
C TYR A 306 -9.86 10.77 17.87
N ASP A 307 -8.71 11.32 17.50
CA ASP A 307 -8.49 11.93 16.19
C ASP A 307 -8.51 10.84 15.10
N ILE A 308 -9.70 10.41 14.71
CA ILE A 308 -9.87 9.54 13.55
C ILE A 308 -9.68 10.42 12.31
N ILE A 309 -8.64 10.12 11.53
CA ILE A 309 -8.40 10.78 10.25
C ILE A 309 -9.60 10.51 9.35
N ASP A 310 -10.32 11.56 8.95
CA ASP A 310 -11.39 11.47 7.96
C ASP A 310 -10.78 11.43 6.55
N ASP A 311 -10.57 10.23 6.03
CA ASP A 311 -10.07 10.01 4.67
C ASP A 311 -11.19 9.92 3.61
N ALA A 312 -12.46 10.00 4.05
CA ALA A 312 -13.63 9.80 3.21
C ALA A 312 -14.04 11.07 2.46
N HIS A 313 -13.69 12.26 2.98
CA HIS A 313 -13.81 13.47 2.17
C HIS A 313 -12.82 13.42 1.01
N LYS A 314 -13.32 13.54 -0.22
CA LYS A 314 -12.51 13.63 -1.44
C LYS A 314 -12.98 14.79 -2.29
N ALA A 315 -12.04 15.58 -2.79
CA ALA A 315 -12.25 16.53 -3.87
C ALA A 315 -11.22 16.24 -4.97
N ILE A 316 -11.63 15.48 -5.99
CA ILE A 316 -10.73 14.95 -7.01
C ILE A 316 -10.94 15.71 -8.33
N PRO A 317 -9.90 16.37 -8.87
CA PRO A 317 -9.99 17.01 -10.17
C PRO A 317 -10.23 15.98 -11.28
N LEU A 318 -10.95 16.39 -12.34
CA LEU A 318 -11.25 15.56 -13.52
C LEU A 318 -10.03 14.76 -14.02
N ARG A 319 -8.88 15.42 -14.15
CA ARG A 319 -7.65 14.81 -14.66
C ARG A 319 -7.25 13.54 -13.90
N ASN A 320 -7.40 13.53 -12.58
CA ASN A 320 -6.94 12.44 -11.74
C ASN A 320 -7.84 11.19 -11.90
N LEU A 321 -9.14 11.38 -12.16
CA LEU A 321 -10.08 10.28 -12.40
C LEU A 321 -9.93 9.73 -13.81
N VAL A 322 -9.80 10.60 -14.82
CA VAL A 322 -9.61 10.19 -16.22
C VAL A 322 -8.35 9.34 -16.39
N ILE A 323 -7.25 9.65 -15.68
CA ILE A 323 -6.04 8.81 -15.67
C ILE A 323 -6.37 7.35 -15.30
N SER A 324 -7.27 7.13 -14.34
CA SER A 324 -7.63 5.76 -13.91
C SER A 324 -8.39 4.97 -14.99
N PHE A 325 -9.07 5.62 -15.93
CA PHE A 325 -9.82 4.93 -16.98
C PHE A 325 -8.93 4.22 -18.00
N HIS A 326 -7.65 4.63 -18.08
CA HIS A 326 -6.65 4.03 -18.96
C HIS A 326 -5.80 2.96 -18.24
N GLN A 327 -6.15 2.60 -17.00
CA GLN A 327 -5.39 1.63 -16.19
C GLN A 327 -5.22 0.28 -16.88
N GLU A 328 -6.18 -0.17 -17.70
CA GLU A 328 -6.04 -1.44 -18.44
C GLU A 328 -4.87 -1.39 -19.42
N PHE A 329 -4.77 -0.34 -20.24
CA PHE A 329 -3.66 -0.14 -21.18
C PHE A 329 -2.34 0.00 -20.45
N ALA A 330 -2.30 0.83 -19.39
CA ALA A 330 -1.10 1.05 -18.61
C ALA A 330 -0.63 -0.23 -17.89
N SER A 331 -1.56 -0.96 -17.27
CA SER A 331 -1.24 -2.22 -16.59
C SER A 331 -0.75 -3.27 -17.56
N LEU A 332 -1.40 -3.42 -18.73
CA LEU A 332 -1.00 -4.43 -19.70
C LEU A 332 0.35 -4.08 -20.34
N TRP A 333 0.59 -2.80 -20.64
CA TRP A 333 1.91 -2.29 -21.03
C TRP A 333 3.00 -2.68 -20.04
N SER A 334 2.86 -2.22 -18.78
CA SER A 334 3.87 -2.45 -17.75
C SER A 334 4.07 -3.93 -17.49
N LYS A 335 3.00 -4.73 -17.41
CA LYS A 335 3.11 -6.18 -17.22
C LYS A 335 3.87 -6.86 -18.35
N THR A 336 3.60 -6.49 -19.60
CA THR A 336 4.34 -7.03 -20.74
C THR A 336 5.83 -6.68 -20.67
N ILE A 337 6.19 -5.44 -20.29
CA ILE A 337 7.60 -5.04 -20.16
C ILE A 337 8.26 -5.73 -18.95
N LEU A 338 7.69 -5.55 -17.77
CA LEU A 338 8.23 -5.99 -16.48
C LEU A 338 8.35 -7.51 -16.38
N SER A 339 7.48 -8.27 -17.06
CA SER A 339 7.62 -9.74 -17.11
C SER A 339 8.93 -10.24 -17.73
N ASN A 340 9.66 -9.40 -18.47
CA ASN A 340 10.99 -9.74 -18.99
C ASN A 340 12.13 -9.58 -17.96
N TYR A 341 11.81 -9.04 -16.77
CA TYR A 341 12.72 -8.91 -15.62
C TYR A 341 12.38 -9.90 -14.50
N GLU A 342 11.46 -10.83 -14.76
CA GLU A 342 11.20 -11.99 -13.91
C GLU A 342 12.33 -13.01 -14.06
N CYS A 343 12.66 -13.66 -12.96
CA CYS A 343 13.52 -14.84 -13.00
C CYS A 343 12.79 -16.06 -13.59
N ASP A 344 13.57 -17.04 -14.06
CA ASP A 344 13.03 -18.26 -14.65
C ASP A 344 12.40 -19.20 -13.60
N SER A 345 12.89 -19.16 -12.36
CA SER A 345 12.40 -20.02 -11.27
C SER A 345 12.56 -19.40 -9.89
N VAL A 346 11.86 -19.98 -8.91
CA VAL A 346 12.00 -19.59 -7.49
C VAL A 346 13.43 -19.84 -7.00
N TYR A 347 14.12 -20.85 -7.55
CA TYR A 347 15.51 -21.13 -7.22
C TYR A 347 16.41 -19.94 -7.63
N ASP A 348 16.28 -19.46 -8.87
CA ASP A 348 17.10 -18.35 -9.38
C ASP A 348 16.84 -17.07 -8.60
N TRP A 349 15.57 -16.83 -8.22
CA TRP A 349 15.19 -15.71 -7.37
C TRP A 349 15.88 -15.76 -6.01
N LEU A 350 15.84 -16.91 -5.34
CA LEU A 350 16.46 -17.09 -4.02
C LEU A 350 17.99 -17.01 -4.10
N GLU A 351 18.59 -17.62 -5.12
CA GLU A 351 20.03 -17.58 -5.36
C GLU A 351 20.52 -16.14 -5.55
N TYR A 352 19.78 -15.32 -6.31
CA TYR A 352 20.07 -13.89 -6.51
C TYR A 352 20.12 -13.13 -5.18
N TRP A 353 19.07 -13.22 -4.36
CA TRP A 353 19.03 -12.52 -3.06
C TRP A 353 20.04 -13.08 -2.06
N PHE A 354 20.38 -14.36 -2.14
CA PHE A 354 21.41 -14.98 -1.31
C PHE A 354 22.81 -14.49 -1.69
N SER A 355 23.05 -14.32 -2.99
CA SER A 355 24.28 -13.72 -3.50
C SER A 355 24.45 -12.31 -2.92
N ILE A 356 23.42 -11.46 -2.99
CA ILE A 356 23.45 -10.11 -2.43
C ILE A 356 23.72 -10.14 -0.92
N ARG A 357 23.00 -10.96 -0.16
CA ARG A 357 23.17 -11.11 1.29
C ARG A 357 24.58 -11.56 1.65
N SER A 358 25.13 -12.52 0.92
CA SER A 358 26.51 -13.01 1.08
C SER A 358 27.54 -11.92 0.76
N ASP A 359 27.35 -11.18 -0.32
CA ASP A 359 28.21 -10.05 -0.73
C ASP A 359 28.27 -8.98 0.38
N ILE A 360 27.12 -8.61 0.96
CA ILE A 360 27.04 -7.65 2.07
C ILE A 360 27.84 -8.16 3.27
N ALA A 361 27.60 -9.41 3.69
CA ALA A 361 28.30 -10.02 4.82
C ALA A 361 29.82 -10.05 4.61
N ASN A 362 30.27 -10.35 3.38
CA ASN A 362 31.69 -10.40 3.04
C ASN A 362 32.35 -9.01 3.10
N ILE A 363 31.72 -7.97 2.55
CA ILE A 363 32.22 -6.60 2.66
C ILE A 363 32.28 -6.17 4.12
N TYR A 364 31.25 -6.44 4.91
CA TYR A 364 31.20 -6.04 6.32
C TYR A 364 32.26 -6.74 7.17
N ARG A 365 32.56 -8.01 6.87
CA ARG A 365 33.71 -8.71 7.46
C ARG A 365 35.04 -8.00 7.13
N ASN A 366 35.21 -7.55 5.90
CA ASN A 366 36.41 -6.81 5.49
C ASN A 366 36.51 -5.45 6.19
N ILE A 367 35.40 -4.74 6.36
CA ILE A 367 35.34 -3.49 7.14
C ILE A 367 35.72 -3.71 8.60
N ILE A 368 35.25 -4.79 9.23
CA ILE A 368 35.63 -5.12 10.62
C ILE A 368 37.15 -5.28 10.73
N ILE A 369 37.75 -6.06 9.83
CA ILE A 369 39.21 -6.26 9.80
C ILE A 369 39.93 -4.93 9.56
N TYR A 370 39.37 -4.07 8.72
CA TYR A 370 39.91 -2.75 8.41
C TYR A 370 39.94 -1.84 9.64
N PHE A 371 38.82 -1.70 10.35
CA PHE A 371 38.77 -0.94 11.61
C PHE A 371 39.72 -1.50 12.66
N GLN A 372 39.86 -2.83 12.77
CA GLN A 372 40.84 -3.44 13.69
C GLN A 372 42.27 -3.01 13.35
N ARG A 373 42.63 -2.94 12.06
CA ARG A 373 43.97 -2.48 11.63
C ARG A 373 44.19 -1.00 11.90
N ILE A 374 43.18 -0.15 11.67
CA ILE A 374 43.23 1.27 12.05
C ILE A 374 43.46 1.40 13.54
N LEU A 375 42.66 0.70 14.35
CA LEU A 375 42.75 0.75 15.81
C LEU A 375 44.09 0.22 16.32
N GLN A 376 44.76 -0.69 15.60
CA GLN A 376 46.13 -1.16 15.90
C GLN A 376 47.25 -0.22 15.44
N LYS A 377 46.92 0.95 14.86
CA LYS A 377 47.88 1.84 14.17
C LYS A 377 48.64 1.18 13.01
N LYS A 378 48.11 0.10 12.43
CA LYS A 378 48.71 -0.55 11.25
C LYS A 378 48.38 0.17 9.95
N ILE A 379 47.36 1.02 9.96
CA ILE A 379 46.89 1.80 8.81
C ILE A 379 46.70 3.26 9.25
N ILE A 380 47.08 4.19 8.37
CA ILE A 380 46.87 5.63 8.54
C ILE A 380 46.13 6.13 7.29
N ILE A 381 44.93 6.69 7.47
CA ILE A 381 43.99 7.07 6.40
C ILE A 381 44.41 8.35 5.64
N ALA A 382 45.63 8.83 5.86
CA ALA A 382 46.08 10.15 5.42
C ALA A 382 46.89 10.17 4.11
N ASN A 383 47.09 9.02 3.46
CA ASN A 383 47.84 8.95 2.19
C ASN A 383 46.95 8.52 1.02
N ASP A 384 47.31 8.94 -0.20
CA ASP A 384 46.53 8.71 -1.42
C ASP A 384 46.36 7.22 -1.73
N VAL A 385 47.35 6.40 -1.37
CA VAL A 385 47.33 4.95 -1.56
C VAL A 385 46.20 4.32 -0.72
N GLU A 386 46.03 4.77 0.52
CA GLU A 386 45.01 4.23 1.41
C GLU A 386 43.61 4.70 1.03
N ILE A 387 43.48 5.94 0.55
CA ILE A 387 42.23 6.45 -0.03
C ILE A 387 41.84 5.60 -1.25
N GLN A 388 42.80 5.29 -2.12
CA GLN A 388 42.56 4.41 -3.27
C GLN A 388 42.17 2.99 -2.83
N ASN A 389 42.82 2.44 -1.79
CA ASN A 389 42.47 1.14 -1.22
C ASN A 389 41.05 1.13 -0.64
N ILE A 390 40.60 2.21 0.00
CA ILE A 390 39.23 2.34 0.51
C ILE A 390 38.23 2.29 -0.64
N ASN A 391 38.51 3.03 -1.72
CA ASN A 391 37.63 3.05 -2.89
C ASN A 391 37.52 1.66 -3.53
N ILE A 392 38.65 0.99 -3.77
CA ILE A 392 38.70 -0.33 -4.41
C ILE A 392 38.05 -1.42 -3.55
N ASN A 393 38.33 -1.43 -2.24
CA ASN A 393 37.91 -2.54 -1.38
C ASN A 393 36.53 -2.35 -0.75
N PHE A 394 36.01 -1.12 -0.67
CA PHE A 394 34.76 -0.83 0.02
C PHE A 394 33.79 -0.02 -0.84
N VAL A 395 34.18 1.15 -1.35
CA VAL A 395 33.23 2.05 -2.03
C VAL A 395 32.67 1.42 -3.31
N PHE A 396 33.52 1.01 -4.26
CA PHE A 396 33.02 0.41 -5.51
C PHE A 396 32.24 -0.89 -5.26
N PRO A 397 32.70 -1.83 -4.39
CA PRO A 397 31.90 -3.00 -4.05
C PRO A 397 30.56 -2.67 -3.39
N MET A 398 30.48 -1.64 -2.54
CA MET A 398 29.22 -1.17 -1.96
C MET A 398 28.29 -0.57 -3.01
N GLU A 399 28.81 0.22 -3.95
CA GLU A 399 28.03 0.79 -5.07
C GLU A 399 27.44 -0.33 -5.93
N GLU A 400 28.22 -1.37 -6.24
CA GLU A 400 27.74 -2.55 -6.97
C GLU A 400 26.63 -3.30 -6.20
N ILE A 401 26.77 -3.48 -4.88
CA ILE A 401 25.70 -4.06 -4.05
C ILE A 401 24.46 -3.18 -4.06
N ASN A 402 24.62 -1.87 -3.87
CA ASN A 402 23.50 -0.92 -3.85
C ASN A 402 22.75 -0.94 -5.20
N LYS A 403 23.48 -1.05 -6.31
CA LYS A 403 22.91 -1.22 -7.65
C LYS A 403 22.10 -2.52 -7.74
N LYS A 404 22.67 -3.67 -7.36
CA LYS A 404 21.95 -4.96 -7.34
C LYS A 404 20.67 -4.91 -6.48
N ILE A 405 20.73 -4.31 -5.29
CA ILE A 405 19.56 -4.16 -4.40
C ILE A 405 18.44 -3.34 -5.08
N SER A 406 18.81 -2.30 -5.83
CA SER A 406 17.87 -1.34 -6.40
C SER A 406 17.27 -1.81 -7.72
N MET A 407 18.01 -2.62 -8.48
CA MET A 407 17.53 -3.24 -9.72
C MET A 407 16.24 -4.04 -9.50
N GLU A 408 15.41 -4.07 -10.54
CA GLU A 408 14.25 -4.93 -10.62
C GLU A 408 14.68 -6.34 -11.04
N TYR A 409 14.45 -7.29 -10.14
CA TYR A 409 14.64 -8.72 -10.34
C TYR A 409 13.43 -9.45 -9.72
N ARG A 410 12.44 -9.71 -10.57
CA ARG A 410 11.06 -10.02 -10.17
C ARG A 410 10.85 -11.51 -9.92
N TYR A 411 9.84 -11.83 -9.11
CA TYR A 411 9.46 -13.20 -8.80
C TYR A 411 8.92 -13.90 -10.06
N PRO A 412 9.09 -15.23 -10.25
CA PRO A 412 8.65 -15.86 -11.48
C PRO A 412 7.11 -15.80 -11.59
N PHE A 413 6.59 -15.45 -12.77
CA PHE A 413 5.15 -15.30 -13.06
C PHE A 413 4.44 -14.20 -12.24
N GLU A 414 5.17 -13.16 -11.82
CA GLU A 414 4.62 -12.01 -11.11
C GLU A 414 3.74 -11.13 -12.00
N ASP A 415 4.22 -10.79 -13.20
CA ASP A 415 3.62 -9.80 -14.09
C ASP A 415 3.09 -10.38 -15.40
N ARG A 416 3.35 -11.65 -15.72
CA ARG A 416 2.89 -12.29 -16.97
C ARG A 416 1.38 -12.08 -17.19
N PRO A 417 0.94 -11.33 -18.23
CA PRO A 417 -0.45 -10.87 -18.34
C PRO A 417 -1.51 -11.96 -18.49
N PHE A 418 -1.15 -13.12 -19.05
CA PHE A 418 -2.08 -14.18 -19.46
C PHE A 418 -1.73 -15.55 -18.88
N ASP A 419 -0.89 -15.57 -17.86
CA ASP A 419 -0.58 -16.77 -17.08
C ASP A 419 -1.30 -16.71 -15.73
N GLU A 420 -1.43 -17.88 -15.09
CA GLU A 420 -1.89 -17.93 -13.71
C GLU A 420 -0.92 -17.14 -12.83
N LYS A 421 -1.46 -16.22 -12.03
CA LYS A 421 -0.65 -15.43 -11.10
C LYS A 421 0.05 -16.37 -10.13
N ALA A 422 1.36 -16.20 -10.00
CA ALA A 422 2.08 -16.85 -8.91
C ALA A 422 1.52 -16.43 -7.55
N ASN A 423 1.58 -17.34 -6.58
CA ASN A 423 1.45 -16.97 -5.18
C ASN A 423 2.70 -16.18 -4.80
N LEU A 424 2.58 -14.86 -4.86
CA LEU A 424 3.68 -13.96 -4.52
C LEU A 424 3.95 -14.07 -3.02
N PRO A 425 5.24 -14.13 -2.63
CA PRO A 425 5.57 -14.12 -1.22
C PRO A 425 5.31 -12.73 -0.64
N GLU A 426 4.24 -12.63 0.15
CA GLU A 426 3.85 -11.39 0.80
C GLU A 426 4.96 -10.88 1.73
N GLY A 427 5.18 -9.57 1.74
CA GLY A 427 6.13 -8.93 2.66
C GLY A 427 7.51 -8.64 2.08
N PHE A 428 7.86 -9.11 0.87
CA PHE A 428 9.17 -8.78 0.28
C PHE A 428 9.41 -7.28 0.13
N GLY A 429 8.41 -6.54 -0.33
CA GLY A 429 8.50 -5.07 -0.47
C GLY A 429 8.85 -4.40 0.86
N LYS A 430 8.34 -4.92 1.98
CA LYS A 430 8.70 -4.47 3.32
C LYS A 430 10.17 -4.75 3.63
N ILE A 431 10.66 -5.97 3.33
CA ILE A 431 12.09 -6.31 3.49
C ILE A 431 12.99 -5.38 2.66
N LYS A 432 12.63 -5.09 1.39
CA LYS A 432 13.36 -4.15 0.52
C LYS A 432 13.39 -2.75 1.14
N SER A 433 12.24 -2.23 1.58
CA SER A 433 12.11 -0.87 2.14
C SER A 433 12.69 -0.68 3.54
N GLU A 434 12.77 -1.73 4.36
CA GLU A 434 13.26 -1.64 5.74
C GLU A 434 14.72 -2.12 5.86
N PHE A 435 14.98 -3.40 5.58
CA PHE A 435 16.30 -4.00 5.78
C PHE A 435 17.29 -3.55 4.71
N PHE A 436 17.00 -3.82 3.43
CA PHE A 436 17.95 -3.51 2.35
C PHE A 436 18.15 -2.01 2.16
N GLN A 437 17.12 -1.18 2.33
CA GLN A 437 17.28 0.28 2.32
C GLN A 437 18.20 0.76 3.45
N SER A 438 18.14 0.15 4.63
CA SER A 438 19.06 0.46 5.74
C SER A 438 20.51 0.12 5.39
N ILE A 439 20.75 -0.99 4.66
CA ILE A 439 22.06 -1.35 4.12
C ILE A 439 22.57 -0.29 3.14
N VAL A 440 21.74 0.09 2.16
CA VAL A 440 22.08 1.12 1.16
C VAL A 440 22.44 2.44 1.84
N ASN A 441 21.64 2.85 2.83
CA ASN A 441 21.87 4.08 3.57
C ASN A 441 23.17 4.03 4.39
N PHE A 442 23.47 2.91 5.06
CA PHE A 442 24.74 2.72 5.77
C PHE A 442 25.93 2.80 4.82
N ASN A 443 25.87 2.08 3.69
CA ASN A 443 26.91 2.06 2.67
C ASN A 443 27.21 3.49 2.17
N ASN A 444 26.17 4.27 1.85
CA ASN A 444 26.30 5.66 1.39
C ASN A 444 26.91 6.59 2.45
N GLN A 445 26.82 6.25 3.73
CA GLN A 445 27.31 7.04 4.85
C GLN A 445 28.65 6.53 5.41
N PHE A 446 29.16 5.41 4.90
CA PHE A 446 30.35 4.73 5.41
C PHE A 446 31.58 5.63 5.44
N LEU A 447 31.82 6.44 4.40
CA LEU A 447 32.95 7.37 4.36
C LEU A 447 32.87 8.45 5.45
N GLY A 448 31.66 8.89 5.79
CA GLY A 448 31.43 9.84 6.88
C GLY A 448 31.69 9.22 8.25
N LEU A 449 31.42 7.92 8.41
CA LEU A 449 31.82 7.16 9.60
C LEU A 449 33.35 7.07 9.71
N LEU A 450 34.02 6.77 8.60
CA LEU A 450 35.46 6.60 8.56
C LEU A 450 36.23 7.90 8.83
N SER A 451 35.69 9.05 8.41
CA SER A 451 36.27 10.37 8.68
C SER A 451 35.90 10.94 10.05
N LYS A 452 35.08 10.23 10.84
CA LYS A 452 34.49 10.71 12.11
C LYS A 452 33.71 12.02 11.97
N ASP A 453 33.07 12.24 10.82
CA ASP A 453 32.10 13.33 10.64
C ASP A 453 30.91 13.10 11.58
N LYS A 454 30.67 14.03 12.52
CA LYS A 454 29.71 13.83 13.62
C LYS A 454 28.30 13.44 13.13
N ASP A 455 27.79 14.13 12.12
CA ASP A 455 26.42 13.94 11.66
C ASP A 455 26.32 12.70 10.77
N LYS A 456 27.26 12.52 9.84
CA LYS A 456 27.27 11.36 8.95
C LYS A 456 27.55 10.05 9.70
N SER A 457 28.46 10.09 10.69
CA SER A 457 28.78 8.94 11.55
C SER A 457 27.56 8.53 12.37
N ARG A 458 26.82 9.49 12.93
CA ARG A 458 25.58 9.22 13.67
C ARG A 458 24.53 8.56 12.77
N LEU A 459 24.32 9.09 11.58
CA LEU A 459 23.37 8.51 10.63
C LEU A 459 23.79 7.10 10.20
N ALA A 460 25.09 6.86 9.95
CA ALA A 460 25.59 5.54 9.58
C ALA A 460 25.28 4.50 10.68
N LEU A 461 25.58 4.83 11.94
CA LEU A 461 25.29 3.94 13.07
C LEU A 461 23.79 3.69 13.25
N ILE A 462 22.94 4.68 13.02
CA ILE A 462 21.48 4.53 13.05
C ILE A 462 21.03 3.55 11.97
N ASN A 463 21.48 3.73 10.73
CA ASN A 463 21.09 2.85 9.63
C ASN A 463 21.60 1.41 9.83
N LEU A 464 22.82 1.24 10.33
CA LEU A 464 23.33 -0.09 10.68
C LEU A 464 22.52 -0.74 11.82
N HIS A 465 22.15 0.04 12.84
CA HIS A 465 21.31 -0.46 13.92
C HIS A 465 19.92 -0.88 13.43
N ASN A 466 19.29 -0.09 12.55
CA ASN A 466 18.02 -0.43 11.92
C ASN A 466 18.12 -1.74 11.13
N ALA A 467 19.18 -1.93 10.34
CA ALA A 467 19.41 -3.19 9.63
C ALA A 467 19.51 -4.39 10.61
N ILE A 468 20.18 -4.22 11.74
CA ILE A 468 20.29 -5.26 12.79
C ILE A 468 18.93 -5.58 13.40
N LEU A 469 18.11 -4.59 13.72
CA LEU A 469 16.76 -4.81 14.29
C LEU A 469 15.83 -5.56 13.32
N LYS A 470 16.07 -5.44 12.01
CA LYS A 470 15.26 -6.06 10.95
C LYS A 470 15.84 -7.37 10.40
N ILE A 471 17.02 -7.79 10.88
CA ILE A 471 17.71 -8.98 10.36
C ILE A 471 16.88 -10.25 10.59
N GLU A 472 16.25 -10.40 11.75
CA GLU A 472 15.46 -11.58 12.07
C GLU A 472 14.20 -11.66 11.20
N ILE A 473 13.54 -10.52 10.97
CA ILE A 473 12.38 -10.43 10.07
C ILE A 473 12.78 -10.82 8.64
N MET A 474 13.92 -10.33 8.15
CA MET A 474 14.46 -10.71 6.84
C MET A 474 14.79 -12.20 6.77
N GLN A 475 15.48 -12.73 7.79
CA GLN A 475 15.86 -14.15 7.85
C GLN A 475 14.65 -15.08 7.97
N GLU A 476 13.62 -14.69 8.72
CA GLU A 476 12.35 -15.42 8.84
C GLU A 476 11.61 -15.43 7.50
N TYR A 477 11.54 -14.29 6.82
CA TYR A 477 10.93 -14.19 5.50
C TYR A 477 11.57 -15.17 4.50
N PHE A 478 12.89 -15.11 4.33
CA PHE A 478 13.59 -16.09 3.49
C PHE A 478 13.50 -17.50 4.09
N GLY A 479 13.52 -17.67 5.41
CA GLY A 479 13.31 -18.96 6.06
C GLY A 479 12.01 -19.65 5.60
N CYS A 480 10.88 -18.94 5.64
CA CYS A 480 9.57 -19.43 5.22
C CYS A 480 9.58 -19.91 3.77
N MET A 481 10.15 -19.13 2.85
CA MET A 481 10.24 -19.47 1.42
C MET A 481 10.96 -20.81 1.18
N HIS A 482 12.07 -21.02 1.88
CA HIS A 482 12.88 -22.22 1.70
C HIS A 482 12.20 -23.45 2.32
N PHE A 483 11.46 -23.29 3.43
CA PHE A 483 10.68 -24.38 4.01
C PHE A 483 9.54 -24.81 3.09
N GLU A 484 8.87 -23.85 2.44
CA GLU A 484 7.80 -24.12 1.48
C GLU A 484 8.33 -24.85 0.24
N HIS A 485 9.42 -24.35 -0.36
CA HIS A 485 9.96 -24.88 -1.62
C HIS A 485 10.99 -26.00 -1.45
N LYS A 486 11.50 -26.25 -0.24
CA LYS A 486 12.50 -27.27 0.11
C LYS A 486 13.82 -27.16 -0.67
N ILE A 487 14.28 -25.94 -0.93
CA ILE A 487 15.51 -25.63 -1.67
C ILE A 487 16.45 -24.75 -0.84
N LEU A 488 17.77 -24.86 -1.05
CA LEU A 488 18.81 -24.01 -0.42
C LEU A 488 18.74 -23.90 1.13
N VAL A 489 18.21 -24.92 1.81
CA VAL A 489 17.94 -24.87 3.27
C VAL A 489 19.22 -24.73 4.09
N LYS A 490 20.26 -25.49 3.73
CA LYS A 490 21.52 -25.51 4.48
C LYS A 490 22.29 -24.20 4.27
N GLU A 491 22.36 -23.75 3.03
CA GLU A 491 22.98 -22.50 2.61
C GLU A 491 22.34 -21.32 3.35
N ASN A 492 21.01 -21.28 3.45
CA ASN A 492 20.31 -20.23 4.20
C ASN A 492 20.67 -20.26 5.69
N GLN A 493 20.68 -21.43 6.32
CA GLN A 493 20.99 -21.56 7.75
C GLN A 493 22.42 -21.08 8.07
N GLU A 494 23.39 -21.51 7.26
CA GLU A 494 24.79 -21.07 7.41
C GLU A 494 24.93 -19.57 7.20
N LEU A 495 24.25 -19.01 6.20
CA LEU A 495 24.23 -17.58 5.93
C LEU A 495 23.59 -16.79 7.09
N CYS A 496 22.45 -17.24 7.62
CA CYS A 496 21.76 -16.57 8.72
C CYS A 496 22.62 -16.48 9.99
N ILE A 497 23.33 -17.56 10.34
CA ILE A 497 24.25 -17.59 11.47
C ILE A 497 25.42 -16.63 11.24
N ASN A 498 25.98 -16.64 10.02
CA ASN A 498 27.10 -15.79 9.66
C ASN A 498 26.72 -14.29 9.70
N GLU A 499 25.56 -13.94 9.16
CA GLU A 499 25.01 -12.58 9.18
C GLU A 499 24.84 -12.05 10.61
N LYS A 500 24.17 -12.78 11.50
CA LYS A 500 23.97 -12.32 12.89
C LYS A 500 25.30 -11.99 13.58
N ASN A 501 26.32 -12.83 13.37
CA ASN A 501 27.65 -12.61 13.95
C ASN A 501 28.34 -11.38 13.34
N ILE A 502 28.36 -11.26 12.00
CA ILE A 502 29.05 -10.16 11.31
C ILE A 502 28.42 -8.81 11.64
N TYR A 503 27.11 -8.72 11.59
CA TYR A 503 26.43 -7.45 11.84
C TYR A 503 26.63 -6.97 13.28
N GLN A 504 26.60 -7.89 14.26
CA GLN A 504 26.88 -7.56 15.65
C GLN A 504 28.34 -7.14 15.85
N GLU A 505 29.30 -7.86 15.24
CA GLU A 505 30.71 -7.47 15.30
C GLU A 505 30.97 -6.11 14.62
N LEU A 506 30.27 -5.82 13.52
CA LEU A 506 30.38 -4.57 12.79
C LEU A 506 29.90 -3.38 13.64
N ILE A 507 28.70 -3.45 14.20
CA ILE A 507 28.22 -2.34 15.04
C ILE A 507 29.12 -2.16 16.27
N ASP A 508 29.60 -3.25 16.86
CA ASP A 508 30.45 -3.22 18.04
C ASP A 508 31.80 -2.54 17.74
N ILE A 509 32.47 -2.88 16.63
CA ILE A 509 33.73 -2.26 16.23
C ILE A 509 33.55 -0.81 15.79
N CYS A 510 32.46 -0.48 15.08
CA CYS A 510 32.17 0.89 14.66
C CYS A 510 31.96 1.80 15.87
N MET A 511 31.17 1.38 16.87
CA MET A 511 30.97 2.15 18.10
C MET A 511 32.29 2.32 18.88
N TYR A 512 33.07 1.25 19.01
CA TYR A 512 34.37 1.33 19.69
C TYR A 512 35.32 2.30 18.98
N TYR A 513 35.37 2.25 17.64
CA TYR A 513 36.17 3.15 16.82
C TYR A 513 35.81 4.62 17.01
N MET A 514 34.51 4.94 17.16
CA MET A 514 34.07 6.31 17.37
C MET A 514 34.55 6.87 18.71
N GLU A 515 34.53 6.06 19.77
CA GLU A 515 34.86 6.49 21.13
C GLU A 515 36.34 6.38 21.51
N HIS A 516 37.14 5.61 20.76
CA HIS A 516 38.53 5.34 21.11
C HIS A 516 39.52 5.86 20.07
N ALA A 517 40.70 6.28 20.57
CA ALA A 517 41.86 6.55 19.73
C ALA A 517 42.61 5.25 19.40
N PRO A 518 43.27 5.15 18.22
CA PRO A 518 44.13 4.03 17.88
C PRO A 518 45.26 3.78 18.90
N ASN A 519 45.54 2.49 19.18
CA ASN A 519 46.55 2.01 20.12
C ASN A 519 47.25 0.75 19.56
N GLU A 520 48.58 0.72 19.58
CA GLU A 520 49.39 -0.42 19.10
C GLU A 520 49.11 -1.72 19.85
N TYR A 521 48.65 -1.62 21.10
CA TYR A 521 48.27 -2.75 21.93
C TYR A 521 46.79 -3.16 21.79
N PHE A 522 46.07 -2.63 20.78
CA PHE A 522 44.66 -2.98 20.55
C PHE A 522 44.47 -4.49 20.38
N ASN A 523 43.54 -5.05 21.15
CA ASN A 523 43.11 -6.44 21.06
C ASN A 523 41.62 -6.50 20.70
N LYS A 524 41.27 -7.23 19.63
CA LYS A 524 39.87 -7.37 19.16
C LYS A 524 38.91 -7.89 20.25
N PHE A 525 39.39 -8.70 21.20
CA PHE A 525 38.54 -9.26 22.24
C PHE A 525 38.06 -8.20 23.26
N GLN A 526 38.73 -7.05 23.36
CA GLN A 526 38.34 -5.98 24.28
C GLN A 526 37.07 -5.24 23.84
N VAL A 527 36.77 -5.24 22.53
CA VAL A 527 35.63 -4.53 21.95
C VAL A 527 34.30 -5.09 22.48
N LYS A 528 34.16 -6.41 22.47
CA LYS A 528 32.95 -7.10 22.98
C LYS A 528 32.76 -6.86 24.47
N GLN A 529 33.84 -6.98 25.25
CA GLN A 529 33.81 -6.74 26.70
C GLN A 529 33.43 -5.31 27.04
N TRP A 530 34.01 -4.34 26.31
CA TRP A 530 33.69 -2.93 26.45
C TRP A 530 32.21 -2.64 26.16
N ASN A 531 31.67 -3.15 25.05
CA ASN A 531 30.26 -2.95 24.69
C ASN A 531 29.30 -3.57 25.71
N GLN A 532 29.58 -4.77 26.18
CA GLN A 532 28.78 -5.42 27.23
C GLN A 532 28.75 -4.60 28.51
N LYS A 533 29.92 -4.12 28.96
CA LYS A 533 30.03 -3.27 30.13
C LYS A 533 29.26 -1.97 29.95
N ARG A 534 29.42 -1.28 28.80
CA ARG A 534 28.70 -0.03 28.51
C ARG A 534 27.18 -0.20 28.58
N ARG A 535 26.63 -1.29 28.04
CA ARG A 535 25.18 -1.58 28.12
C ARG A 535 24.73 -1.88 29.56
N GLN A 536 25.52 -2.63 30.32
CA GLN A 536 25.22 -2.92 31.72
C GLN A 536 25.24 -1.64 32.57
N ASP A 537 26.27 -0.81 32.40
CA ASP A 537 26.42 0.47 33.12
C ASP A 537 25.22 1.39 32.83
N LYS A 538 24.73 1.42 31.58
CA LYS A 538 23.52 2.16 31.17
C LYS A 538 22.25 1.68 31.88
N LEU A 539 22.02 0.35 31.94
CA LEU A 539 20.86 -0.23 32.62
C LEU A 539 20.90 0.00 34.12
N ILE A 540 22.06 -0.18 34.76
CA ILE A 540 22.28 0.06 36.19
C ILE A 540 22.03 1.54 36.52
N LEU A 541 22.49 2.46 35.68
CA LEU A 541 22.26 3.89 35.87
C LEU A 541 20.77 4.23 35.81
N ALA A 542 20.02 3.63 34.90
CA ALA A 542 18.56 3.80 34.80
C ALA A 542 17.80 3.19 35.99
N GLU A 543 18.17 1.98 36.41
CA GLU A 543 17.60 1.32 37.59
C GLU A 543 17.84 2.14 38.86
N ASN A 544 19.06 2.65 39.04
CA ASN A 544 19.39 3.51 40.17
C ASN A 544 18.60 4.82 40.17
N ALA A 545 18.41 5.44 38.99
CA ALA A 545 17.65 6.67 38.87
C ALA A 545 16.15 6.50 39.22
N LEU A 546 15.60 5.31 38.98
CA LEU A 546 14.18 5.00 39.16
C LEU A 546 13.89 4.16 40.41
N ASN A 547 14.88 3.92 41.27
CA ASN A 547 14.79 2.96 42.38
C ASN A 547 13.63 3.24 43.36
N ASP A 548 13.18 4.49 43.49
CA ASP A 548 12.02 4.85 44.32
C ASP A 548 10.71 4.18 43.85
N LEU A 549 10.57 3.90 42.54
CA LEU A 549 9.45 3.13 42.00
C LEU A 549 9.47 1.67 42.48
N ARG A 550 10.66 1.08 42.66
CA ARG A 550 10.79 -0.27 43.22
C ARG A 550 10.33 -0.31 44.67
N HIS A 551 10.70 0.70 45.47
CA HIS A 551 10.31 0.75 46.89
C HIS A 551 8.82 1.02 47.10
N LYS A 552 8.23 1.94 46.32
CA LYS A 552 6.84 2.36 46.52
C LYS A 552 5.82 1.50 45.76
N TYR A 553 6.16 1.07 44.55
CA TYR A 553 5.23 0.41 43.63
C TYR A 553 5.69 -1.00 43.21
N HIS A 554 6.72 -1.56 43.86
CA HIS A 554 7.29 -2.86 43.50
C HIS A 554 7.67 -2.96 42.02
N ALA A 555 8.16 -1.87 41.44
CA ALA A 555 8.55 -1.84 40.05
C ALA A 555 9.67 -2.84 39.72
N ILE A 556 9.49 -3.57 38.63
CA ILE A 556 10.47 -4.46 38.03
C ILE A 556 11.13 -3.73 36.86
N PHE A 557 12.46 -3.77 36.82
CA PHE A 557 13.29 -3.15 35.80
C PHE A 557 13.76 -4.18 34.76
N PRO A 558 14.06 -3.75 33.53
CA PRO A 558 14.42 -4.65 32.45
C PRO A 558 15.89 -5.06 32.56
N TYR A 559 16.21 -6.29 32.14
CA TYR A 559 17.60 -6.79 32.11
C TYR A 559 18.30 -6.55 30.75
N LYS A 560 17.56 -6.01 29.77
CA LYS A 560 18.06 -5.65 28.43
C LYS A 560 17.34 -4.41 27.91
N ASP A 561 17.99 -3.66 27.03
CA ASP A 561 17.40 -2.51 26.35
C ASP A 561 16.21 -2.91 25.45
N TYR A 562 15.26 -1.99 25.29
CA TYR A 562 14.19 -2.08 24.30
C TYR A 562 14.34 -0.95 23.27
N TYR A 563 14.19 -1.28 21.99
CA TYR A 563 14.24 -0.31 20.89
C TYR A 563 13.02 -0.54 19.98
N GLU A 564 12.41 0.55 19.53
CA GLU A 564 11.52 0.54 18.36
C GLU A 564 12.13 1.52 17.36
N ASP A 565 12.59 0.97 16.24
CA ASP A 565 13.38 1.67 15.23
C ASP A 565 14.57 2.42 15.86
N VAL A 566 14.68 3.74 15.63
CA VAL A 566 15.79 4.58 16.12
C VAL A 566 15.60 4.99 17.59
N LEU A 567 14.40 4.76 18.15
CA LEU A 567 14.02 5.28 19.45
C LEU A 567 14.32 4.25 20.52
N SER A 568 14.90 4.71 21.62
CA SER A 568 15.25 3.86 22.75
C SER A 568 14.19 3.98 23.85
N TYR A 569 13.85 2.83 24.42
CA TYR A 569 12.78 2.69 25.38
C TYR A 569 13.29 1.98 26.63
N TYR A 570 12.78 2.39 27.78
CA TYR A 570 13.03 1.71 29.04
C TYR A 570 11.69 1.18 29.58
N PRO A 571 11.37 -0.11 29.41
CA PRO A 571 10.14 -0.68 29.94
C PRO A 571 10.28 -0.99 31.43
N ILE A 572 9.29 -0.64 32.23
CA ILE A 572 9.16 -1.02 33.65
C ILE A 572 7.81 -1.70 33.87
N MET A 573 7.75 -2.66 34.80
CA MET A 573 6.51 -3.32 35.19
C MET A 573 6.10 -2.97 36.61
N ILE A 574 4.83 -2.63 36.82
CA ILE A 574 4.26 -2.29 38.12
C ILE A 574 3.13 -3.26 38.45
N LYS A 575 3.18 -3.83 39.66
CA LYS A 575 2.23 -4.84 40.13
C LYS A 575 0.98 -4.20 40.75
N ASN A 576 -0.20 -4.68 40.36
CA ASN A 576 -1.50 -4.29 40.93
C ASN A 576 -1.72 -2.77 41.04
N PHE A 577 -1.26 -2.00 40.05
CA PHE A 577 -1.42 -0.55 40.06
C PHE A 577 -2.86 -0.15 39.73
N ASN A 578 -3.44 0.74 40.54
CA ASN A 578 -4.77 1.26 40.26
C ASN A 578 -4.70 2.47 39.33
N ILE A 579 -4.84 2.22 38.02
CA ILE A 579 -4.86 3.28 37.00
C ILE A 579 -6.02 4.28 37.15
N PHE A 580 -7.04 3.96 37.96
CA PHE A 580 -8.21 4.80 38.17
C PHE A 580 -8.01 5.83 39.32
N ASP A 581 -6.93 5.73 40.09
CA ASP A 581 -6.60 6.73 41.11
C ASP A 581 -5.67 7.80 40.53
N ILE A 582 -6.23 8.97 40.26
CA ILE A 582 -5.51 10.13 39.69
C ILE A 582 -4.34 10.56 40.58
N ASN A 583 -4.49 10.54 41.90
CA ASN A 583 -3.43 10.94 42.81
C ASN A 583 -2.30 9.91 42.82
N GLU A 584 -2.65 8.63 42.71
CA GLU A 584 -1.68 7.55 42.59
C GLU A 584 -0.88 7.64 41.28
N CYS A 585 -1.56 7.89 40.15
CA CYS A 585 -0.96 8.14 38.84
C CYS A 585 0.01 9.34 38.87
N LEU A 586 -0.41 10.47 39.42
CA LEU A 586 0.44 11.67 39.54
C LEU A 586 1.68 11.41 40.41
N ASN A 587 1.51 10.67 41.51
CA ASN A 587 2.63 10.31 42.38
C ASN A 587 3.64 9.37 41.70
N MET A 588 3.16 8.39 40.93
CA MET A 588 4.02 7.53 40.12
C MET A 588 4.79 8.35 39.08
N LEU A 589 4.12 9.24 38.33
CA LEU A 589 4.77 10.09 37.34
C LEU A 589 5.85 11.01 37.94
N LYS A 590 5.65 11.52 39.16
CA LYS A 590 6.67 12.30 39.88
C LYS A 590 7.92 11.48 40.17
N LEU A 591 7.76 10.21 40.55
CA LEU A 591 8.90 9.31 40.76
C LEU A 591 9.62 8.92 39.46
N CYS A 592 9.00 9.15 38.31
CA CYS A 592 9.63 8.97 37.00
C CYS A 592 10.49 10.17 36.56
N ILE A 593 10.41 11.33 37.23
CA ILE A 593 11.15 12.55 36.84
C ILE A 593 12.68 12.35 36.66
N PRO A 594 13.39 11.53 37.46
CA PRO A 594 14.81 11.25 37.23
C PRO A 594 15.13 10.67 35.84
N PHE A 595 14.14 10.08 35.17
CA PHE A 595 14.28 9.57 33.80
C PHE A 595 14.76 10.63 32.79
N THR A 596 14.54 11.92 33.05
CA THR A 596 14.95 12.98 32.12
C THR A 596 16.47 13.14 31.99
N GLU A 597 17.26 12.55 32.89
CA GLU A 597 18.72 12.58 32.81
C GLU A 597 19.29 11.35 32.09
N LEU A 598 18.44 10.37 31.75
CA LEU A 598 18.85 9.12 31.12
C LEU A 598 18.96 9.26 29.59
N GLU A 599 19.71 8.35 28.96
CA GLU A 599 19.91 8.33 27.50
C GLU A 599 18.69 7.82 26.71
N TYR A 600 17.62 7.38 27.39
CA TYR A 600 16.42 6.83 26.75
C TYR A 600 15.48 7.91 26.21
N THR A 601 14.70 7.57 25.17
CA THR A 601 13.73 8.50 24.57
C THR A 601 12.35 8.41 25.21
N TYR A 602 11.91 7.20 25.58
CA TYR A 602 10.60 6.94 26.18
C TYR A 602 10.69 5.99 27.37
N LEU A 603 9.85 6.22 28.37
CA LEU A 603 9.59 5.28 29.46
C LEU A 603 8.30 4.52 29.13
N ILE A 604 8.32 3.18 29.18
CA ILE A 604 7.10 2.37 29.03
C ILE A 604 6.72 1.85 30.41
N VAL A 605 5.50 2.13 30.85
CA VAL A 605 4.95 1.62 32.11
C VAL A 605 3.92 0.54 31.80
N ILE A 606 4.19 -0.67 32.30
CA ILE A 606 3.40 -1.87 32.07
C ILE A 606 2.75 -2.29 33.38
N PHE A 607 1.51 -2.76 33.32
CA PHE A 607 0.77 -3.19 34.51
C PHE A 607 0.49 -4.69 34.46
N TYR A 608 0.64 -5.36 35.61
CA TYR A 608 0.37 -6.79 35.73
C TYR A 608 -0.26 -7.14 37.08
N ASP A 609 -0.95 -8.28 37.11
CA ASP A 609 -1.69 -8.76 38.28
C ASP A 609 -0.91 -9.77 39.14
N ASN A 610 -1.55 -10.27 40.20
CA ASN A 610 -0.98 -11.29 41.09
C ASN A 610 -0.69 -12.64 40.42
N ASN A 611 -1.29 -12.93 39.27
CA ASN A 611 -1.13 -14.17 38.51
C ASN A 611 -0.12 -14.03 37.36
N ASN A 612 0.66 -12.94 37.33
CA ASN A 612 1.58 -12.59 36.25
C ASN A 612 0.87 -12.42 34.89
N ILE A 613 -0.39 -12.00 34.92
CA ILE A 613 -1.14 -11.60 33.73
C ILE A 613 -0.91 -10.11 33.50
N VAL A 614 -0.33 -9.77 32.36
CA VAL A 614 -0.05 -8.42 31.91
C VAL A 614 -1.27 -7.86 31.20
N LYS A 615 -1.65 -6.64 31.56
CA LYS A 615 -2.68 -5.88 30.84
C LYS A 615 -2.28 -5.68 29.39
N SER A 616 -3.23 -5.81 28.47
CA SER A 616 -2.98 -5.68 27.03
C SER A 616 -2.48 -4.29 26.62
N ASN A 617 -2.67 -3.28 27.48
CA ASN A 617 -2.26 -1.90 27.27
C ASN A 617 -1.43 -1.37 28.46
N GLY A 618 -0.45 -0.53 28.15
CA GLY A 618 0.33 0.26 29.11
C GLY A 618 0.46 1.73 28.69
N PHE A 619 1.37 2.46 29.31
CA PHE A 619 1.66 3.86 28.98
C PHE A 619 3.04 4.05 28.37
N LYS A 620 3.11 4.78 27.25
CA LYS A 620 4.33 5.31 26.66
C LYS A 620 4.47 6.78 27.05
N ILE A 621 5.46 7.07 27.89
CA ILE A 621 5.71 8.41 28.45
C ILE A 621 6.92 9.03 27.73
N PRO A 622 6.74 10.14 26.98
CA PRO A 622 7.84 10.87 26.38
C PRO A 622 8.77 11.46 27.44
N LYS A 623 10.08 11.45 27.19
CA LYS A 623 11.05 12.15 28.05
C LYS A 623 10.72 13.64 28.20
N THR A 624 10.20 14.27 27.14
CA THR A 624 9.77 15.67 27.14
C THR A 624 8.62 15.92 28.11
N TYR A 625 7.67 15.00 28.23
CA TYR A 625 6.58 15.08 29.21
C TYR A 625 7.10 15.22 30.64
N LEU A 626 8.06 14.38 31.01
CA LEU A 626 8.64 14.37 32.35
C LEU A 626 9.48 15.62 32.63
N LYS A 627 10.08 16.22 31.59
CA LYS A 627 10.73 17.54 31.70
C LYS A 627 9.69 18.64 31.98
N THR A 628 8.62 18.69 31.21
CA THR A 628 7.53 19.65 31.43
C THR A 628 6.89 19.47 32.81
N LEU A 629 6.73 18.22 33.26
CA LEU A 629 6.23 17.90 34.60
C LEU A 629 7.16 18.45 35.70
N ARG A 630 8.48 18.24 35.56
CA ARG A 630 9.47 18.81 36.48
C ARG A 630 9.37 20.33 36.52
N GLU A 631 9.39 20.98 35.37
CA GLU A 631 9.31 22.44 35.25
C GLU A 631 8.02 23.00 35.84
N SER A 632 6.88 22.32 35.66
CA SER A 632 5.58 22.73 36.23
C SER A 632 5.59 22.63 37.77
N ILE A 633 6.19 21.56 38.32
CA ILE A 633 6.31 21.37 39.77
C ILE A 633 7.27 22.40 40.38
N GLU A 634 8.39 22.70 39.71
CA GLU A 634 9.40 23.64 40.19
C GLU A 634 8.94 25.11 40.09
N SER A 635 8.20 25.46 39.04
CA SER A 635 7.69 26.83 38.82
C SER A 635 6.34 27.12 39.48
N GLY A 636 5.53 26.09 39.76
CA GLY A 636 4.16 26.25 40.26
C GLY A 636 3.16 26.73 39.19
N GLU A 637 3.57 26.85 37.93
CA GLU A 637 2.73 27.21 36.79
C GLU A 637 2.41 25.98 35.93
N ASP A 638 1.22 25.94 35.32
CA ASP A 638 0.87 24.89 34.37
C ASP A 638 1.58 25.12 33.02
N LYS A 639 2.68 24.40 32.78
CA LYS A 639 3.46 24.47 31.53
C LYS A 639 2.93 23.54 30.43
N PHE A 640 1.87 22.76 30.69
CA PHE A 640 1.31 21.84 29.69
C PHE A 640 0.43 22.53 28.65
N ALA A 641 -0.03 23.76 28.92
CA ALA A 641 -0.85 24.54 27.98
C ALA A 641 -0.17 24.80 26.61
N GLU A 642 1.16 24.80 26.57
CA GLU A 642 1.96 25.06 25.36
C GLU A 642 2.38 23.78 24.60
N THR A 643 2.13 22.57 25.15
CA THR A 643 2.71 21.32 24.64
C THR A 643 1.70 20.17 24.44
N ARG A 644 0.74 20.35 23.52
CA ARG A 644 -0.27 19.31 23.20
C ARG A 644 0.31 17.96 22.72
N PHE A 645 1.51 17.94 22.17
CA PHE A 645 2.14 16.73 21.60
C PHE A 645 2.97 15.89 22.59
N SER A 646 3.01 16.26 23.88
CA SER A 646 3.88 15.58 24.86
C SER A 646 3.14 14.63 25.81
N ASN A 647 1.84 14.39 25.65
CA ASN A 647 1.08 13.59 26.62
C ASN A 647 1.50 12.10 26.60
N PRO A 648 1.40 11.39 27.74
CA PRO A 648 1.49 9.94 27.78
C PRO A 648 0.46 9.31 26.85
N LEU A 649 0.91 8.36 26.04
CA LEU A 649 0.07 7.65 25.08
C LEU A 649 -0.19 6.23 25.57
N GLN A 650 -1.36 5.69 25.26
CA GLN A 650 -1.61 4.26 25.42
C GLN A 650 -0.74 3.48 24.43
N VAL A 651 -0.13 2.39 24.89
CA VAL A 651 0.67 1.49 24.05
C VAL A 651 0.21 0.06 24.22
N GLU A 652 0.02 -0.64 23.11
CA GLU A 652 -0.27 -2.07 23.11
C GLU A 652 0.97 -2.85 23.56
N ILE A 653 0.80 -3.74 24.54
CA ILE A 653 1.91 -4.53 25.08
C ILE A 653 2.10 -5.79 24.25
N LYS A 654 3.22 -5.83 23.54
CA LYS A 654 3.63 -6.93 22.66
C LYS A 654 4.63 -7.86 23.35
N THR A 655 4.75 -9.08 22.85
CA THR A 655 5.66 -10.11 23.39
C THR A 655 7.13 -9.68 23.43
N ASN A 656 7.55 -8.85 22.47
CA ASN A 656 8.92 -8.30 22.42
C ASN A 656 9.22 -7.37 23.61
N ILE A 657 8.27 -6.55 24.07
CA ILE A 657 8.43 -5.70 25.26
C ILE A 657 8.55 -6.57 26.51
N ILE A 658 7.70 -7.60 26.63
CA ILE A 658 7.72 -8.54 27.76
C ILE A 658 9.04 -9.31 27.82
N SER A 659 9.67 -9.59 26.68
CA SER A 659 10.94 -10.29 26.63
C SER A 659 12.11 -9.53 27.31
N CYS A 660 11.90 -8.29 27.75
CA CYS A 660 12.88 -7.51 28.52
C CYS A 660 12.94 -7.88 30.01
N PHE A 661 12.08 -8.77 30.49
CA PHE A 661 11.99 -9.20 31.88
C PHE A 661 12.25 -10.71 32.01
N GLU A 662 12.87 -11.14 33.11
CA GLU A 662 13.34 -12.53 33.27
C GLU A 662 12.20 -13.54 33.52
N ASP A 663 11.10 -13.09 34.13
CA ASP A 663 9.96 -13.93 34.48
C ASP A 663 9.01 -14.20 33.30
N LYS A 664 8.25 -15.30 33.37
CA LYS A 664 7.22 -15.64 32.38
C LYS A 664 5.92 -14.90 32.69
N TYR A 665 5.52 -14.01 31.78
CA TYR A 665 4.25 -13.28 31.83
C TYR A 665 3.32 -13.69 30.69
N SER A 666 2.01 -13.64 30.93
CA SER A 666 0.98 -13.90 29.92
C SER A 666 0.16 -12.64 29.66
N ILE A 667 -0.19 -12.34 28.41
CA ILE A 667 -0.95 -11.14 28.06
C ILE A 667 -2.46 -11.44 28.14
N GLU A 668 -3.23 -10.54 28.75
CA GLU A 668 -4.69 -10.62 28.86
C GLU A 668 -5.36 -10.73 27.48
N LYS A 669 -6.26 -11.72 27.32
CA LYS A 669 -7.04 -11.92 26.08
C LYS A 669 -8.43 -11.27 26.22
N ASN A 670 -8.76 -10.30 25.37
CA ASN A 670 -10.13 -9.78 25.27
C ASN A 670 -11.10 -10.88 24.76
N THR A 671 -12.16 -11.18 25.51
CA THR A 671 -13.02 -12.37 25.29
C THR A 671 -14.43 -12.11 24.75
N ILE A 672 -14.86 -10.86 24.53
CA ILE A 672 -16.17 -10.55 23.91
C ILE A 672 -15.98 -9.74 22.63
N ASP A 673 -16.28 -10.37 21.50
CA ASP A 673 -16.37 -9.69 20.20
C ASP A 673 -17.67 -8.87 20.10
N ASN A 674 -17.65 -7.66 20.66
CA ASN A 674 -18.75 -6.71 20.58
C ASN A 674 -18.97 -6.13 19.17
N SER A 675 -18.16 -6.52 18.16
CA SER A 675 -18.25 -5.97 16.80
C SER A 675 -19.62 -6.18 16.17
N LYS A 676 -20.21 -7.36 16.34
CA LYS A 676 -21.54 -7.70 15.81
C LYS A 676 -22.66 -6.83 16.41
N LEU A 677 -22.56 -6.51 17.69
CA LEU A 677 -23.55 -5.67 18.37
C LEU A 677 -23.43 -4.21 17.92
N LYS A 678 -22.19 -3.71 17.81
CA LYS A 678 -21.92 -2.39 17.22
C LYS A 678 -22.50 -2.31 15.80
N ARG A 679 -22.25 -3.33 14.98
CA ARG A 679 -22.77 -3.39 13.60
C ARG A 679 -24.30 -3.32 13.52
N ILE A 680 -25.03 -3.98 14.44
CA ILE A 680 -26.50 -3.85 14.49
C ILE A 680 -26.89 -2.38 14.70
N SER A 681 -26.33 -1.71 15.71
CA SER A 681 -26.68 -0.31 15.99
C SER A 681 -26.30 0.65 14.86
N GLU A 682 -25.20 0.40 14.15
CA GLU A 682 -24.81 1.17 12.97
C GLU A 682 -25.83 1.04 11.82
N LEU A 683 -26.34 -0.17 11.58
CA LEU A 683 -27.38 -0.41 10.57
C LEU A 683 -28.73 0.21 10.95
N LEU A 684 -29.11 0.16 12.23
CA LEU A 684 -30.31 0.87 12.72
C LEU A 684 -30.19 2.38 12.55
N TRP A 685 -29.00 2.92 12.79
CA TRP A 685 -28.69 4.32 12.52
C TRP A 685 -28.81 4.65 11.03
N ALA A 686 -28.28 3.80 10.16
CA ALA A 686 -28.37 3.99 8.71
C ALA A 686 -29.82 4.00 8.20
N ILE A 687 -30.68 3.10 8.72
CA ILE A 687 -32.12 3.10 8.42
C ILE A 687 -32.73 4.46 8.78
N SER A 688 -32.49 4.94 10.01
CA SER A 688 -33.05 6.21 10.49
C SER A 688 -32.50 7.41 9.69
N LYS A 689 -31.21 7.38 9.35
CA LYS A 689 -30.56 8.45 8.60
C LYS A 689 -31.03 8.52 7.14
N SER A 690 -31.20 7.36 6.50
CA SER A 690 -31.80 7.27 5.16
C SER A 690 -33.21 7.84 5.13
N ARG A 691 -34.07 7.50 6.12
CA ARG A 691 -35.42 8.08 6.24
C ARG A 691 -35.42 9.60 6.41
N GLN A 692 -34.42 10.15 7.11
CA GLN A 692 -34.29 11.60 7.32
C GLN A 692 -33.92 12.34 6.04
N ILE A 693 -33.12 11.73 5.17
CA ILE A 693 -32.57 12.38 3.97
C ILE A 693 -33.46 12.13 2.74
N LEU A 694 -33.95 10.90 2.57
CA LEU A 694 -34.76 10.45 1.44
C LEU A 694 -36.25 10.67 1.73
N VAL A 695 -36.69 11.93 1.66
CA VAL A 695 -38.06 12.35 2.00
C VAL A 695 -38.96 12.56 0.78
N GLY A 696 -38.40 12.61 -0.43
CA GLY A 696 -39.16 12.88 -1.65
C GLY A 696 -40.06 11.70 -2.05
N GLU A 697 -41.19 12.00 -2.72
CA GLU A 697 -42.03 10.96 -3.33
C GLU A 697 -41.24 10.08 -4.31
N GLU A 698 -40.31 10.69 -5.03
CA GLU A 698 -39.39 10.03 -5.98
C GLU A 698 -38.33 9.13 -5.32
N ASP A 699 -38.17 9.21 -4.00
CA ASP A 699 -37.19 8.44 -3.23
C ASP A 699 -37.80 7.19 -2.57
N LYS A 700 -39.13 7.07 -2.51
CA LYS A 700 -39.83 6.01 -1.76
C LYS A 700 -39.37 4.60 -2.14
N GLU A 701 -39.24 4.34 -3.44
CA GLU A 701 -38.80 3.03 -3.94
C GLU A 701 -37.35 2.74 -3.55
N TYR A 702 -36.47 3.75 -3.66
CA TYR A 702 -35.07 3.61 -3.31
C TYR A 702 -34.86 3.43 -1.80
N LEU A 703 -35.54 4.24 -0.98
CA LEU A 703 -35.55 4.12 0.48
C LEU A 703 -36.03 2.74 0.91
N PHE A 704 -37.10 2.21 0.30
CA PHE A 704 -37.60 0.88 0.59
C PHE A 704 -36.54 -0.20 0.34
N LYS A 705 -35.81 -0.11 -0.78
CA LYS A 705 -34.71 -1.04 -1.11
C LYS A 705 -33.58 -0.97 -0.08
N LEU A 706 -33.11 0.23 0.27
CA LEU A 706 -32.06 0.42 1.29
C LEU A 706 -32.49 -0.13 2.65
N GLU A 707 -33.70 0.21 3.10
CA GLU A 707 -34.23 -0.30 4.36
C GLU A 707 -34.31 -1.82 4.38
N TYR A 708 -34.77 -2.42 3.29
CA TYR A 708 -34.88 -3.87 3.18
C TYR A 708 -33.51 -4.55 3.28
N GLU A 709 -32.48 -4.02 2.63
CA GLU A 709 -31.11 -4.53 2.73
C GLU A 709 -30.55 -4.40 4.15
N TYR A 710 -30.70 -3.24 4.79
CA TYR A 710 -30.24 -3.04 6.16
C TYR A 710 -31.00 -3.93 7.17
N LYS A 711 -32.33 -4.05 7.04
CA LYS A 711 -33.17 -4.93 7.87
C LYS A 711 -32.72 -6.38 7.76
N ARG A 712 -32.51 -6.88 6.53
CA ARG A 712 -32.02 -8.25 6.28
C ARG A 712 -30.68 -8.48 6.99
N ASN A 713 -29.73 -7.55 6.85
CA ASN A 713 -28.42 -7.66 7.50
C ASN A 713 -28.53 -7.68 9.03
N VAL A 714 -29.39 -6.86 9.61
CA VAL A 714 -29.65 -6.88 11.07
C VAL A 714 -30.23 -8.24 11.49
N GLU A 715 -31.21 -8.77 10.77
CA GLU A 715 -31.82 -10.08 11.06
C GLU A 715 -30.81 -11.23 10.99
N ASP A 716 -29.91 -11.21 10.01
CA ASP A 716 -28.87 -12.22 9.88
C ASP A 716 -27.87 -12.15 11.04
N ILE A 717 -27.44 -10.94 11.44
CA ILE A 717 -26.58 -10.78 12.62
C ILE A 717 -27.30 -11.27 13.88
N LEU A 718 -28.58 -10.89 14.08
CA LEU A 718 -29.41 -11.34 15.21
C LEU A 718 -29.50 -12.87 15.30
N ARG A 719 -29.60 -13.58 14.17
CA ARG A 719 -29.57 -15.05 14.16
C ARG A 719 -28.22 -15.60 14.64
N THR A 720 -27.11 -14.98 14.24
CA THR A 720 -25.76 -15.47 14.60
C THR A 720 -25.39 -15.23 16.07
N ILE A 721 -25.95 -14.21 16.72
CA ILE A 721 -25.65 -13.90 18.14
C ILE A 721 -26.61 -14.59 19.12
N LYS A 722 -27.64 -15.28 18.61
CA LYS A 722 -28.62 -15.97 19.45
C LYS A 722 -27.93 -17.10 20.21
N GLY A 723 -27.93 -17.02 21.55
CA GLY A 723 -27.26 -17.97 22.43
C GLY A 723 -25.77 -17.70 22.70
N SER A 724 -25.15 -16.71 22.04
CA SER A 724 -23.78 -16.26 22.36
C SER A 724 -23.73 -15.11 23.38
N ILE A 725 -24.88 -14.50 23.66
CA ILE A 725 -25.07 -13.46 24.68
C ILE A 725 -26.19 -13.84 25.65
N THR A 726 -26.30 -13.14 26.78
CA THR A 726 -27.38 -13.37 27.76
C THR A 726 -28.75 -13.12 27.14
N ASN A 727 -29.75 -13.90 27.57
CA ASN A 727 -31.11 -13.82 27.02
C ASN A 727 -31.74 -12.42 27.20
N ASP A 728 -31.48 -11.77 28.33
CA ASP A 728 -31.97 -10.41 28.60
C ASP A 728 -31.35 -9.38 27.64
N LYS A 729 -30.03 -9.49 27.38
CA LYS A 729 -29.33 -8.62 26.42
C LYS A 729 -29.81 -8.88 24.99
N TYR A 730 -30.09 -10.13 24.63
CA TYR A 730 -30.66 -10.48 23.33
C TYR A 730 -32.06 -9.88 23.14
N LEU A 731 -32.96 -10.07 24.10
CA LEU A 731 -34.33 -9.54 24.04
C LEU A 731 -34.36 -8.02 23.97
N PHE A 732 -33.49 -7.34 24.72
CA PHE A 732 -33.34 -5.88 24.63
C PHE A 732 -33.00 -5.43 23.21
N ILE A 733 -31.99 -6.04 22.58
CA ILE A 733 -31.55 -5.68 21.23
C ILE A 733 -32.63 -6.03 20.20
N GLU A 734 -33.28 -7.19 20.32
CA GLU A 734 -34.37 -7.59 19.44
C GLU A 734 -35.54 -6.60 19.47
N ASN A 735 -35.92 -6.14 20.66
CA ASN A 735 -36.98 -5.14 20.82
C ASN A 735 -36.58 -3.78 20.23
N LEU A 736 -35.35 -3.33 20.48
CA LEU A 736 -34.81 -2.11 19.87
C LEU A 736 -34.87 -2.18 18.33
N CYS A 737 -34.48 -3.30 17.73
CA CYS A 737 -34.58 -3.49 16.29
C CYS A 737 -36.02 -3.37 15.79
N LYS A 738 -36.99 -4.02 16.47
CA LYS A 738 -38.41 -3.95 16.10
C LYS A 738 -38.95 -2.53 16.14
N GLU A 739 -38.66 -1.78 17.20
CA GLU A 739 -39.09 -0.38 17.34
C GLU A 739 -38.56 0.48 16.19
N VAL A 740 -37.27 0.36 15.85
CA VAL A 740 -36.68 1.11 14.72
C VAL A 740 -37.29 0.68 13.38
N PHE A 741 -37.54 -0.62 13.18
CA PHE A 741 -38.16 -1.12 11.95
C PHE A 741 -39.57 -0.54 11.76
N GLU A 742 -40.32 -0.37 12.85
CA GLU A 742 -41.68 0.21 12.90
C GLU A 742 -41.70 1.74 12.81
N GLY A 743 -40.55 2.42 12.90
CA GLY A 743 -40.44 3.86 12.66
C GLY A 743 -39.78 4.67 13.77
N ALA A 744 -39.33 4.04 14.86
CA ALA A 744 -38.60 4.74 15.91
C ALA A 744 -37.29 5.33 15.36
N ILE A 745 -36.92 6.50 15.87
CA ILE A 745 -35.72 7.23 15.47
C ILE A 745 -34.52 6.69 16.27
N PHE A 746 -33.46 6.32 15.56
CA PHE A 746 -32.19 5.90 16.14
C PHE A 746 -31.06 6.66 15.45
N LEU A 747 -30.66 7.82 15.99
CA LEU A 747 -29.65 8.71 15.41
C LEU A 747 -28.43 8.79 16.35
N ASP A 748 -27.63 9.85 16.22
CA ASP A 748 -26.32 10.02 16.87
C ASP A 748 -26.39 9.85 18.40
N SER A 749 -27.46 10.34 19.03
CA SER A 749 -27.63 10.25 20.48
C SER A 749 -27.93 8.82 20.95
N GLU A 750 -28.73 8.08 20.16
CA GLU A 750 -29.14 6.72 20.48
C GLU A 750 -28.01 5.72 20.26
N ILE A 751 -27.26 5.85 19.16
CA ILE A 751 -26.08 5.02 18.91
C ILE A 751 -24.99 5.26 19.95
N SER A 752 -24.79 6.51 20.38
CA SER A 752 -23.86 6.86 21.47
C SER A 752 -24.27 6.17 22.77
N LYS A 753 -25.53 6.30 23.19
CA LYS A 753 -26.07 5.59 24.38
C LYS A 753 -25.93 4.07 24.28
N PHE A 754 -26.13 3.51 23.09
CA PHE A 754 -25.96 2.07 22.88
C PHE A 754 -24.50 1.64 23.02
N TYR A 755 -23.55 2.43 22.52
CA TYR A 755 -22.11 2.16 22.70
C TYR A 755 -21.71 2.27 24.17
N GLU A 756 -22.23 3.28 24.87
CA GLU A 756 -22.05 3.41 26.32
C GLU A 756 -22.64 2.23 27.08
N TYR A 757 -23.80 1.72 26.68
CA TYR A 757 -24.39 0.50 27.25
C TYR A 757 -23.49 -0.71 27.02
N LEU A 758 -22.94 -0.88 25.81
CA LEU A 758 -21.99 -1.96 25.51
C LEU A 758 -20.71 -1.86 26.36
N ILE A 759 -20.17 -0.65 26.53
CA ILE A 759 -18.95 -0.37 27.30
C ILE A 759 -19.19 -0.48 28.81
N SER A 760 -20.29 0.05 29.33
CA SER A 760 -20.66 -0.10 30.75
C SER A 760 -21.02 -1.54 31.13
N SER A 761 -21.47 -2.34 30.17
CA SER A 761 -21.63 -3.80 30.34
C SER A 761 -20.32 -4.59 30.24
N ALA A 762 -19.19 -3.92 29.93
CA ALA A 762 -17.85 -4.46 29.85
C ALA A 762 -16.91 -3.59 30.70
N ASP A 763 -16.92 -3.78 32.02
CA ASP A 763 -16.09 -3.10 33.03
C ASP A 763 -14.89 -2.31 32.46
N ILE A 764 -15.09 -1.01 32.12
CA ILE A 764 -14.10 0.09 32.03
C ILE A 764 -14.84 1.35 31.51
N LYS A 765 -14.84 2.43 32.31
CA LYS A 765 -14.87 3.82 31.82
C LYS A 765 -13.80 4.61 32.59
N LEU A 766 -13.01 5.42 31.88
CA LEU A 766 -12.14 6.46 32.46
C LEU A 766 -12.64 7.83 31.96
N VAL A 767 -12.56 8.81 32.86
CA VAL A 767 -12.75 10.25 32.65
C VAL A 767 -11.40 10.89 32.38
#